data_AF-A0A9X3RZ37-F1
#
_entry.id   AF-A0A9X3RZ37-F1
#
_cell.length_a   1.000
_cell.length_b   1.000
_cell.length_c   1.000
_cell.angle_alpha   90.00
_cell.angle_beta   90.00
_cell.angle_gamma   90.00
#
_symmetry.space_group_name_H-M   'P 1'
#
loop_
_entity.id
_entity.type
_entity.pdbx_description
1 polymer ?
#
loop_
_entity_poly.entity_id
_entity_poly.type
_entity_poly.pdbx_seq_one_letter_code
_entity_poly.pdbx_strand_id
1 'polypeptide(L)'
;MIVAALATAGLLTCTSAAMADPSLDLENLSGAQAEQMLQSGQVTSVQLVRAYEARIAAINKSGPGLNAVTQINPEALQQAADSDYARAHGKNLGPAMGLPILLKDIVDATPMYTSAGDWALKDSYPQNDSGVAKELKAHGVIILGKLGLSEWANSFGSQPSGFSNLTGQVLSAIDTAEGPSGSSSGSGAAAAASLAALTIGTETSGSIISPSTQQSDVGLRPTVGLVPGYGISPIDVSQDTAGPIVRTVSDAAITLQSIAEVPGSDPTANQEYLDLMGPNYFGSPATGQPNGVNDIPAPVGWNGSLPSYTSALDLNFVKGKRIGYNNATCTPQPCTPTAQQQANAAAVAALTAAGAIMVPDASTTVATVAPLPSGWEAHATIDEYYKGLGPNVPVKSLAQEVALDNTNPQEATKDGNSAHASESLSDDTTITNPMAPTTLGQTNATQFATNLVLRKAAYHSALDAMMNCPGAGVTTNSTNAAGLANGTTTCPDGTVNPVIAIIGSAPSTPQAGYPEMVVPMGYTTTQRRNIGVDVFAGPYGERDIIGVGYVIEQGTKLRKPVGEVDPASYRCARTDVPEPYAARGHCNPDYTSVMSMLGNVKTILPFPLETSSAQSLQAKLTAGTLTSQQLVKAELTRIALANANGPSVQAVRAINAHVLDEAAAADARRAAGGTLGPLDGIPVLVDDSISVKSLATSAGSIALQDNLPSDDAALVAKLKAAGAVILGDTNVTEIGGAFDTNMPQGYSSLGGQVLLPSDTNKSIGGSSAGSTAAVAAGFAPLAVGMETSTDSAQLITPAANAGVVALKPTVGTVSHDGVLPVATSQDAPGPVGQTVFDTAAELSALTGHDYTTGLSATALSGKKIAVIANTTAPYPAALTTLTTLGATTTTVTPGAATTAPSIVPYELQRDFKSLQSVIDYNTAHAAEGLKFGQTGLTAAAATTDSAAYATNLAKGKADSKAVLDAILAANSAILVPQGNALVNVADRAGYPVLTLPGGYGVRDSSTGADPIGLVLIGAAGGEAELLNDAYAFEQSAKVRDVGPPYFVGAAQFPGVTGAPSETNQSMWRCVEGSAFYHPYACNAGEIGTALAAGPVATAVEGDVGGSVPATLSLTLGAPASFGAFTPGIAKDYTASTTANVISTAGDAALTVSDPGHLMNGTFSLPSPLTVAFSKSSWSAPVSNDPVTITFGQHVGATDALRTGAYSKTLTFTLSTTTP
;
A
#
# COMPACT_ATOMS: atom_id res chain seq x y z
N MET A 1 -10.05 -76.87 3.39
CA MET A 1 -11.45 -76.54 3.10
C MET A 1 -11.95 -75.59 4.17
N ILE A 2 -12.34 -74.37 3.74
CA ILE A 2 -13.25 -73.38 4.36
C ILE A 2 -12.88 -72.82 5.76
N VAL A 3 -12.34 -71.60 5.86
CA VAL A 3 -13.02 -70.30 6.09
C VAL A 3 -11.94 -69.24 6.32
N ALA A 4 -12.09 -68.10 5.65
CA ALA A 4 -11.25 -66.91 5.75
C ALA A 4 -11.87 -65.84 6.68
N ALA A 5 -11.02 -64.91 7.10
CA ALA A 5 -11.28 -63.49 7.40
C ALA A 5 -11.29 -63.02 8.88
N LEU A 6 -10.51 -61.95 9.07
CA LEU A 6 -10.45 -60.97 10.18
C LEU A 6 -9.72 -61.36 11.48
N ALA A 7 -8.41 -61.13 11.50
CA ALA A 7 -7.67 -60.68 12.70
C ALA A 7 -6.24 -60.21 12.36
N THR A 8 -6.09 -58.96 11.90
CA THR A 8 -4.86 -58.15 12.11
C THR A 8 -5.19 -56.68 11.86
N ALA A 9 -5.82 -56.03 12.85
CA ALA A 9 -5.78 -54.56 12.95
C ALA A 9 -4.45 -54.22 13.62
N GLY A 10 -3.50 -53.74 12.80
CA GLY A 10 -2.22 -53.23 13.27
C GLY A 10 -2.42 -51.99 14.14
N LEU A 11 -1.60 -51.89 15.18
CA LEU A 11 -1.38 -50.67 15.94
C LEU A 11 -1.00 -49.55 14.96
N LEU A 12 -1.88 -48.57 14.77
CA LEU A 12 -1.48 -47.27 14.23
C LEU A 12 -0.71 -46.55 15.34
N THR A 13 0.61 -46.57 15.22
CA THR A 13 1.47 -45.55 15.80
C THR A 13 1.06 -44.20 15.22
N CYS A 14 0.51 -43.31 16.03
CA CYS A 14 0.49 -41.87 15.74
C CYS A 14 1.95 -41.37 15.72
N THR A 15 2.64 -41.57 14.60
CA THR A 15 3.78 -40.73 14.27
C THR A 15 3.22 -39.36 13.95
N SER A 16 3.44 -38.40 14.84
CA SER A 16 3.43 -36.98 14.54
C SER A 16 4.49 -36.72 13.47
N ALA A 17 4.16 -37.01 12.20
CA ALA A 17 4.84 -36.43 11.08
C ALA A 17 4.49 -34.94 11.15
N ALA A 18 5.42 -34.12 11.61
CA ALA A 18 5.44 -32.72 11.24
C ALA A 18 5.47 -32.69 9.71
N MET A 19 4.31 -32.56 9.07
CA MET A 19 4.27 -32.25 7.66
C MET A 19 4.97 -30.90 7.53
N ALA A 20 6.08 -30.87 6.79
CA ALA A 20 6.70 -29.61 6.40
C ALA A 20 5.62 -28.74 5.73
N ASP A 21 5.63 -27.43 6.01
CA ASP A 21 4.69 -26.51 5.35
C ASP A 21 4.83 -26.66 3.83
N PRO A 22 3.73 -26.85 3.09
CA PRO A 22 3.79 -27.03 1.64
C PRO A 22 4.34 -25.75 1.01
N SER A 23 5.30 -25.88 0.10
CA SER A 23 5.75 -24.78 -0.74
C SER A 23 4.61 -24.40 -1.69
N LEU A 24 3.97 -23.26 -1.46
CA LEU A 24 2.86 -22.76 -2.27
C LEU A 24 3.33 -21.64 -3.19
N ASP A 25 3.06 -21.77 -4.49
CA ASP A 25 3.20 -20.68 -5.45
C ASP A 25 1.96 -19.79 -5.36
N LEU A 26 1.99 -18.83 -4.43
CA LEU A 26 0.86 -17.94 -4.15
C LEU A 26 0.54 -17.00 -5.31
N GLU A 27 1.50 -16.70 -6.19
CA GLU A 27 1.28 -15.82 -7.34
C GLU A 27 0.34 -16.44 -8.38
N ASN A 28 0.48 -17.76 -8.58
CA ASN A 28 -0.32 -18.52 -9.53
C ASN A 28 -1.51 -19.25 -8.90
N LEU A 29 -1.65 -19.23 -7.57
CA LEU A 29 -2.74 -19.85 -6.84
C LEU A 29 -3.96 -18.93 -6.76
N SER A 30 -5.05 -19.27 -7.44
CA SER A 30 -6.34 -18.58 -7.24
C SER A 30 -7.02 -19.02 -5.95
N GLY A 31 -7.91 -18.18 -5.41
CA GLY A 31 -8.75 -18.54 -4.27
C GLY A 31 -9.58 -19.80 -4.53
N ALA A 32 -10.17 -19.92 -5.72
CA ALA A 32 -10.93 -21.11 -6.12
C ALA A 32 -10.06 -22.39 -6.16
N GLN A 33 -8.79 -22.29 -6.58
CA GLN A 33 -7.85 -23.43 -6.54
C GLN A 33 -7.44 -23.76 -5.10
N ALA A 34 -7.14 -22.75 -4.28
CA ALA A 34 -6.83 -22.93 -2.87
C ALA A 34 -7.98 -23.61 -2.12
N GLU A 35 -9.22 -23.24 -2.44
CA GLU A 35 -10.43 -23.86 -1.87
C GLU A 35 -10.53 -25.35 -2.23
N GLN A 36 -10.25 -25.73 -3.48
CA GLN A 36 -10.19 -27.14 -3.89
C GLN A 36 -9.07 -27.91 -3.16
N MET A 37 -7.93 -27.26 -2.90
CA MET A 37 -6.85 -27.85 -2.11
C MET A 37 -7.27 -28.06 -0.65
N LEU A 38 -8.00 -27.10 -0.05
CA LEU A 38 -8.58 -27.24 1.29
C LEU A 38 -9.61 -28.37 1.36
N GLN A 39 -10.51 -28.46 0.37
CA GLN A 39 -11.51 -29.53 0.30
C GLN A 39 -10.89 -30.93 0.18
N SER A 40 -9.81 -31.05 -0.60
CA SER A 40 -9.11 -32.32 -0.81
C SER A 40 -8.10 -32.66 0.29
N GLY A 41 -7.88 -31.75 1.26
CA GLY A 41 -6.92 -31.93 2.35
C GLY A 41 -5.45 -31.84 1.91
N GLN A 42 -5.16 -31.24 0.75
CA GLN A 42 -3.79 -30.99 0.28
C GLN A 42 -3.10 -29.88 1.06
N VAL A 43 -3.88 -28.92 1.57
CA VAL A 43 -3.44 -27.82 2.43
C VAL A 43 -4.49 -27.60 3.51
N THR A 44 -4.09 -27.05 4.64
CA THR A 44 -4.98 -26.56 5.71
C THR A 44 -5.08 -25.04 5.67
N SER A 45 -6.14 -24.47 6.22
CA SER A 45 -6.28 -23.02 6.35
C SER A 45 -5.15 -22.41 7.17
N VAL A 46 -4.67 -23.09 8.21
CA VAL A 46 -3.51 -22.63 9.01
C VAL A 46 -2.24 -22.54 8.16
N GLN A 47 -1.96 -23.54 7.31
CA GLN A 47 -0.82 -23.51 6.40
C GLN A 47 -0.93 -22.39 5.38
N LEU A 48 -2.14 -22.15 4.85
CA LEU A 48 -2.39 -21.09 3.88
C LEU A 48 -2.18 -19.69 4.51
N VAL A 49 -2.68 -19.47 5.74
CA VAL A 49 -2.45 -18.21 6.47
C VAL A 49 -0.95 -17.95 6.69
N ARG A 50 -0.19 -18.95 7.15
CA ARG A 50 1.27 -18.80 7.36
C ARG A 50 2.01 -18.45 6.07
N ALA A 51 1.64 -19.06 4.95
CA ALA A 51 2.24 -18.76 3.66
C ALA A 51 2.00 -17.29 3.25
N TYR A 52 0.78 -16.77 3.46
CA TYR A 52 0.49 -15.36 3.19
C TYR A 52 1.18 -14.41 4.18
N GLU A 53 1.25 -14.74 5.47
CA GLU A 53 2.01 -13.94 6.44
C GLU A 53 3.50 -13.85 6.08
N ALA A 54 4.11 -14.96 5.66
CA ALA A 54 5.50 -14.99 5.18
C ALA A 54 5.68 -14.13 3.93
N ARG A 55 4.74 -14.19 2.97
CA ARG A 55 4.78 -13.37 1.76
C ARG A 55 4.58 -11.88 2.06
N ILE A 56 3.69 -11.51 2.98
CA ILE A 56 3.51 -10.14 3.46
C ILE A 56 4.83 -9.63 4.05
N ALA A 57 5.49 -10.41 4.91
CA ALA A 57 6.79 -10.03 5.47
C ALA A 57 7.86 -9.81 4.40
N ALA A 58 7.83 -10.56 3.29
CA ALA A 58 8.83 -10.47 2.22
C ALA A 58 8.63 -9.29 1.24
N ILE A 59 7.40 -8.76 1.12
CA ILE A 59 7.01 -7.86 0.01
C ILE A 59 6.37 -6.55 0.49
N ASN A 60 5.69 -6.55 1.64
CA ASN A 60 4.94 -5.39 2.10
C ASN A 60 5.84 -4.25 2.60
N LYS A 61 6.85 -4.59 3.40
CA LYS A 61 7.84 -3.64 3.97
C LYS A 61 9.27 -4.08 3.76
N SER A 62 9.45 -5.04 2.86
CA SER A 62 10.72 -5.57 2.37
C SER A 62 10.58 -5.79 0.86
N GLY A 63 11.69 -6.07 0.16
CA GLY A 63 11.64 -6.27 -1.29
C GLY A 63 11.17 -4.99 -2.00
N PRO A 64 10.04 -5.00 -2.72
CA PRO A 64 9.48 -3.79 -3.34
C PRO A 64 8.85 -2.80 -2.35
N GLY A 65 8.56 -3.20 -1.09
CA GLY A 65 8.09 -2.28 -0.05
C GLY A 65 6.70 -1.68 -0.29
N LEU A 66 5.74 -2.48 -0.76
CA LEU A 66 4.44 -2.01 -1.26
C LEU A 66 3.59 -1.22 -0.26
N ASN A 67 3.80 -1.42 1.04
CA ASN A 67 3.06 -0.79 2.12
C ASN A 67 1.52 -0.97 2.03
N ALA A 68 1.06 -2.08 1.45
CA ALA A 68 -0.35 -2.35 1.20
C ALA A 68 -1.11 -2.85 2.45
N VAL A 69 -0.45 -3.61 3.33
CA VAL A 69 -1.03 -4.21 4.54
C VAL A 69 -0.64 -3.39 5.76
N THR A 70 -1.63 -2.83 6.45
CA THR A 70 -1.43 -1.91 7.59
C THR A 70 -1.51 -2.61 8.93
N GLN A 71 -2.31 -3.67 9.03
CA GLN A 71 -2.46 -4.45 10.26
C GLN A 71 -2.68 -5.93 9.94
N ILE A 72 -2.10 -6.83 10.73
CA ILE A 72 -2.44 -8.26 10.74
C ILE A 72 -3.43 -8.52 11.87
N ASN A 73 -4.45 -9.33 11.59
CA ASN A 73 -5.40 -9.77 12.59
C ASN A 73 -4.71 -10.73 13.57
N PRO A 74 -4.60 -10.40 14.87
CA PRO A 74 -3.98 -11.30 15.85
C PRO A 74 -4.72 -12.64 16.00
N GLU A 75 -5.97 -12.74 15.54
CA GLU A 75 -6.79 -13.95 15.57
C GLU A 75 -6.78 -14.74 14.26
N ALA A 76 -6.04 -14.32 13.22
CA ALA A 76 -6.08 -14.97 11.89
C ALA A 76 -5.77 -16.48 11.95
N LEU A 77 -4.71 -16.87 12.67
CA LEU A 77 -4.34 -18.28 12.83
C LEU A 77 -5.38 -19.08 13.65
N GLN A 78 -6.05 -18.43 14.60
CA GLN A 78 -7.12 -19.07 15.37
C GLN A 78 -8.36 -19.30 14.50
N GLN A 79 -8.80 -18.28 13.76
CA GLN A 79 -9.89 -18.38 12.78
C GLN A 79 -9.62 -19.47 11.74
N ALA A 80 -8.36 -19.60 11.30
CA ALA A 80 -7.93 -20.65 10.39
C ALA A 80 -8.08 -22.05 11.00
N ALA A 81 -7.62 -22.25 12.23
CA ALA A 81 -7.76 -23.51 12.94
C ALA A 81 -9.23 -23.90 13.16
N ASP A 82 -10.10 -22.93 13.45
CA ASP A 82 -11.53 -23.14 13.63
C ASP A 82 -12.21 -23.53 12.30
N SER A 83 -11.80 -22.93 11.19
CA SER A 83 -12.26 -23.30 9.84
C SER A 83 -11.84 -24.72 9.46
N ASP A 84 -10.57 -25.08 9.70
CA ASP A 84 -10.05 -26.44 9.51
C ASP A 84 -10.81 -27.47 10.37
N TYR A 85 -11.07 -27.14 11.65
CA TYR A 85 -11.87 -27.97 12.54
C TYR A 85 -13.30 -28.16 12.03
N ALA A 86 -13.97 -27.08 11.61
CA ALA A 86 -15.31 -27.14 11.05
C ALA A 86 -15.36 -28.04 9.81
N ARG A 87 -14.38 -27.90 8.90
CA ARG A 87 -14.27 -28.73 7.70
C ARG A 87 -14.07 -30.20 8.02
N ALA A 88 -13.18 -30.52 8.96
CA ALA A 88 -12.94 -31.89 9.43
C ALA A 88 -14.19 -32.55 10.04
N HIS A 89 -15.15 -31.74 10.53
CA HIS A 89 -16.43 -32.19 11.07
C HIS A 89 -17.59 -32.12 10.05
N GLY A 90 -17.28 -32.00 8.76
CA GLY A 90 -18.26 -32.05 7.68
C GLY A 90 -19.13 -30.80 7.54
N LYS A 91 -18.74 -29.68 8.17
CA LYS A 91 -19.41 -28.39 7.92
C LYS A 91 -18.93 -27.82 6.58
N ASN A 92 -19.88 -27.30 5.81
CA ASN A 92 -19.61 -26.46 4.64
C ASN A 92 -20.26 -25.10 4.91
N LEU A 93 -19.43 -24.09 5.18
CA LEU A 93 -19.89 -22.77 5.56
C LEU A 93 -20.04 -21.82 4.36
N GLY A 94 -19.55 -22.19 3.17
CA GLY A 94 -19.62 -21.34 1.99
C GLY A 94 -18.48 -21.60 1.01
N PRO A 95 -18.54 -21.00 -0.19
CA PRO A 95 -17.58 -21.25 -1.26
C PRO A 95 -16.21 -20.61 -1.05
N ALA A 96 -16.02 -19.79 -0.01
CA ALA A 96 -14.73 -19.23 0.38
C ALA A 96 -14.26 -19.71 1.76
N MET A 97 -14.93 -20.72 2.34
CA MET A 97 -14.59 -21.26 3.66
C MET A 97 -13.10 -21.59 3.73
N GLY A 98 -12.40 -21.05 4.72
CA GLY A 98 -11.00 -21.33 5.00
C GLY A 98 -9.99 -20.55 4.16
N LEU A 99 -10.44 -19.64 3.29
CA LEU A 99 -9.56 -18.73 2.56
C LEU A 99 -9.25 -17.48 3.40
N PRO A 100 -8.02 -16.96 3.36
CA PRO A 100 -7.65 -15.70 3.99
C PRO A 100 -8.04 -14.49 3.13
N ILE A 101 -8.63 -13.48 3.77
CA ILE A 101 -9.10 -12.24 3.15
C ILE A 101 -8.54 -11.01 3.87
N LEU A 102 -8.13 -10.00 3.12
CA LEU A 102 -7.72 -8.69 3.64
C LEU A 102 -8.79 -7.63 3.38
N LEU A 103 -9.02 -6.75 4.35
CA LEU A 103 -10.10 -5.75 4.33
C LEU A 103 -9.55 -4.33 4.25
N LYS A 104 -10.10 -3.48 3.38
CA LYS A 104 -9.79 -2.04 3.37
C LYS A 104 -10.00 -1.44 4.76
N ASP A 105 -9.11 -0.56 5.21
CA ASP A 105 -9.16 0.03 6.56
C ASP A 105 -10.23 1.11 6.79
N ILE A 106 -11.41 0.88 6.23
CA ILE A 106 -12.67 1.53 6.60
C ILE A 106 -13.74 0.51 6.97
N VAL A 107 -13.46 -0.79 6.82
CA VAL A 107 -14.37 -1.88 7.16
C VAL A 107 -14.10 -2.31 8.60
N ASP A 108 -15.09 -2.19 9.47
CA ASP A 108 -15.01 -2.63 10.85
C ASP A 108 -14.85 -4.14 10.96
N ALA A 109 -13.82 -4.56 11.68
CA ALA A 109 -13.51 -5.95 11.93
C ALA A 109 -12.77 -6.08 13.27
N THR A 110 -13.43 -6.66 14.27
CA THR A 110 -12.86 -6.91 15.59
C THR A 110 -11.84 -8.06 15.54
N PRO A 111 -10.72 -7.99 16.30
CA PRO A 111 -10.36 -6.95 17.28
C PRO A 111 -9.42 -5.85 16.72
N MET A 112 -9.34 -5.70 15.40
CA MET A 112 -8.45 -4.75 14.73
C MET A 112 -8.96 -3.31 14.85
N TYR A 113 -8.11 -2.32 14.59
CA TYR A 113 -8.56 -0.94 14.49
C TYR A 113 -9.19 -0.69 13.11
N THR A 114 -10.00 0.37 12.99
CA THR A 114 -10.50 0.93 11.72
C THR A 114 -10.25 2.43 11.73
N SER A 115 -9.25 2.88 10.97
CA SER A 115 -8.77 4.27 11.07
C SER A 115 -9.16 5.16 9.90
N ALA A 116 -9.66 4.61 8.79
CA ALA A 116 -9.77 5.33 7.53
C ALA A 116 -8.44 5.94 7.01
N GLY A 117 -7.30 5.49 7.56
CA GLY A 117 -5.99 6.09 7.33
C GLY A 117 -5.76 7.40 8.10
N ASP A 118 -6.73 7.85 8.90
CA ASP A 118 -6.72 9.11 9.63
C ASP A 118 -6.05 8.96 11.00
N TRP A 119 -5.14 9.89 11.31
CA TRP A 119 -4.45 9.94 12.59
C TRP A 119 -5.37 10.19 13.79
N ALA A 120 -6.47 10.94 13.61
CA ALA A 120 -7.48 11.16 14.64
C ALA A 120 -8.16 9.85 15.08
N LEU A 121 -8.20 8.86 14.19
CA LEU A 121 -8.82 7.55 14.39
C LEU A 121 -7.84 6.42 14.69
N LYS A 122 -6.55 6.71 14.98
CA LYS A 122 -5.53 5.67 15.29
C LYS A 122 -5.90 4.71 16.42
N ASP A 123 -6.77 5.15 17.34
CA ASP A 123 -7.27 4.36 18.48
C ASP A 123 -8.74 3.92 18.30
N SER A 124 -9.24 3.91 17.06
CA SER A 124 -10.59 3.48 16.71
C SER A 124 -10.68 1.97 16.61
N TYR A 125 -11.04 1.34 17.73
CA TYR A 125 -11.36 -0.09 17.80
C TYR A 125 -12.88 -0.27 17.85
N PRO A 126 -13.51 -0.75 16.77
CA PRO A 126 -14.96 -0.94 16.73
C PRO A 126 -15.38 -1.98 17.76
N GLN A 127 -16.57 -1.79 18.34
CA GLN A 127 -17.12 -2.73 19.33
C GLN A 127 -17.80 -3.95 18.67
N ASN A 128 -18.17 -3.83 17.39
CA ASN A 128 -18.84 -4.86 16.62
C ASN A 128 -18.20 -4.96 15.24
N ASP A 129 -18.34 -6.12 14.61
CA ASP A 129 -17.98 -6.28 13.20
C ASP A 129 -18.96 -5.52 12.30
N SER A 130 -18.44 -5.03 11.17
CA SER A 130 -19.26 -4.62 10.03
C SER A 130 -20.10 -5.78 9.49
N GLY A 131 -21.14 -5.47 8.70
CA GLY A 131 -21.91 -6.51 8.03
C GLY A 131 -21.06 -7.41 7.13
N VAL A 132 -20.12 -6.82 6.41
CA VAL A 132 -19.15 -7.55 5.60
C VAL A 132 -18.32 -8.52 6.44
N ALA A 133 -17.72 -8.05 7.54
CA ALA A 133 -16.90 -8.90 8.40
C ALA A 133 -17.71 -10.01 9.08
N LYS A 134 -18.96 -9.70 9.48
CA LYS A 134 -19.90 -10.69 10.04
C LYS A 134 -20.23 -11.79 9.03
N GLU A 135 -20.57 -11.45 7.79
CA GLU A 135 -20.86 -12.43 6.73
C GLU A 135 -19.62 -13.28 6.40
N LEU A 136 -18.44 -12.67 6.32
CA LEU A 136 -17.19 -13.42 6.11
C LEU A 136 -16.93 -14.45 7.22
N LYS A 137 -17.05 -14.05 8.48
CA LYS A 137 -16.89 -14.95 9.64
C LYS A 137 -17.95 -16.06 9.62
N ALA A 138 -19.21 -15.75 9.28
CA ALA A 138 -20.29 -16.72 9.16
C ALA A 138 -20.02 -17.77 8.07
N HIS A 139 -19.40 -17.37 6.96
CA HIS A 139 -18.99 -18.25 5.87
C HIS A 139 -17.64 -18.96 6.11
N GLY A 140 -17.05 -18.80 7.31
CA GLY A 140 -15.78 -19.43 7.69
C GLY A 140 -14.55 -18.91 6.94
N VAL A 141 -14.64 -17.70 6.39
CA VAL A 141 -13.52 -16.98 5.76
C VAL A 141 -12.64 -16.38 6.86
N ILE A 142 -11.32 -16.37 6.67
CA ILE A 142 -10.37 -15.93 7.68
C ILE A 142 -9.98 -14.50 7.40
N ILE A 143 -10.31 -13.58 8.31
CA ILE A 143 -9.88 -12.18 8.16
C ILE A 143 -8.40 -12.11 8.55
N LEU A 144 -7.53 -11.90 7.55
CA LEU A 144 -6.08 -11.86 7.72
C LEU A 144 -5.59 -10.54 8.30
N GLY A 145 -6.27 -9.43 8.02
CA GLY A 145 -5.75 -8.09 8.34
C GLY A 145 -6.47 -6.94 7.65
N LYS A 146 -5.93 -5.73 7.83
CA LYS A 146 -6.39 -4.46 7.25
C LYS A 146 -5.42 -3.95 6.16
N LEU A 147 -5.95 -3.17 5.23
CA LEU A 147 -5.24 -2.65 4.07
C LEU A 147 -5.21 -1.13 4.05
N GLY A 148 -4.11 -0.57 3.54
CA GLY A 148 -3.95 0.87 3.32
C GLY A 148 -4.92 1.40 2.26
N LEU A 149 -5.20 2.70 2.34
CA LEU A 149 -6.11 3.40 1.43
C LEU A 149 -5.67 4.85 1.24
N SER A 150 -6.23 5.53 0.23
CA SER A 150 -6.27 7.01 0.28
C SER A 150 -7.10 7.41 1.51
N GLU A 151 -6.56 8.27 2.37
CA GLU A 151 -7.21 8.73 3.60
C GLU A 151 -8.66 9.16 3.39
N TRP A 152 -9.56 8.72 4.28
CA TRP A 152 -11.01 8.90 4.18
C TRP A 152 -11.58 8.55 2.82
N ALA A 153 -11.12 7.42 2.27
CA ALA A 153 -11.50 6.94 0.95
C ALA A 153 -11.34 8.00 -0.16
N ASN A 154 -10.32 8.87 -0.05
CA ASN A 154 -10.00 10.01 -0.92
C ASN A 154 -10.91 11.24 -0.75
N SER A 155 -11.59 11.37 0.40
CA SER A 155 -12.46 12.50 0.75
C SER A 155 -11.87 13.42 1.84
N PHE A 156 -10.56 13.50 1.99
CA PHE A 156 -9.92 14.26 3.09
C PHE A 156 -9.37 15.63 2.67
N GLY A 157 -8.38 15.65 1.78
CA GLY A 157 -7.66 16.85 1.35
C GLY A 157 -7.13 16.70 -0.08
N SER A 158 -5.88 17.10 -0.29
CA SER A 158 -5.20 17.03 -1.60
C SER A 158 -4.25 15.84 -1.74
N GLN A 159 -4.46 14.80 -0.91
CA GLN A 159 -3.56 13.66 -0.84
C GLN A 159 -3.48 12.90 -2.17
N PRO A 160 -2.30 12.37 -2.51
CA PRO A 160 -2.14 11.44 -3.62
C PRO A 160 -2.92 10.13 -3.33
N SER A 161 -3.30 9.42 -4.39
CA SER A 161 -3.99 8.14 -4.19
C SER A 161 -3.10 7.14 -3.46
N GLY A 162 -3.66 6.47 -2.45
CA GLY A 162 -2.97 5.48 -1.61
C GLY A 162 -2.16 6.05 -0.46
N PHE A 163 -2.12 7.38 -0.26
CA PHE A 163 -1.52 7.97 0.94
C PHE A 163 -2.53 8.18 2.05
N SER A 164 -2.07 7.98 3.28
CA SER A 164 -2.74 8.48 4.46
C SER A 164 -1.76 8.95 5.52
N ASN A 165 -2.17 9.91 6.36
CA ASN A 165 -1.30 10.42 7.40
C ASN A 165 -1.06 9.37 8.50
N LEU A 166 -1.97 8.42 8.72
CA LEU A 166 -1.73 7.32 9.66
C LEU A 166 -0.94 6.17 9.05
N THR A 167 -1.00 5.82 7.77
CA THR A 167 -0.35 4.56 7.28
C THR A 167 0.67 4.74 6.17
N GLY A 168 0.82 5.98 5.67
CA GLY A 168 1.77 6.31 4.62
C GLY A 168 1.29 5.90 3.24
N GLN A 169 2.20 5.96 2.26
CA GLN A 169 1.90 5.72 0.86
C GLN A 169 1.91 4.22 0.53
N VAL A 170 0.80 3.69 0.02
CA VAL A 170 0.74 2.42 -0.71
C VAL A 170 1.41 2.59 -2.08
N LEU A 171 2.26 1.66 -2.50
CA LEU A 171 2.85 1.66 -3.85
C LEU A 171 2.09 0.71 -4.77
N SER A 172 2.11 1.00 -6.07
CA SER A 172 1.56 0.10 -7.07
C SER A 172 2.37 -1.21 -7.12
N ALA A 173 1.68 -2.36 -7.08
CA ALA A 173 2.31 -3.67 -7.14
C ALA A 173 2.81 -4.01 -8.55
N ILE A 174 2.20 -3.44 -9.58
CA ILE A 174 2.59 -3.71 -10.97
C ILE A 174 3.83 -2.89 -11.37
N ASP A 175 3.94 -1.67 -10.85
CA ASP A 175 5.07 -0.78 -11.09
C ASP A 175 5.20 0.23 -9.94
N THR A 176 6.21 0.10 -9.09
CA THR A 176 6.40 0.99 -7.93
C THR A 176 6.74 2.43 -8.31
N ALA A 177 7.04 2.71 -9.58
CA ALA A 177 7.20 4.05 -10.11
C ALA A 177 5.87 4.73 -10.49
N GLU A 178 4.74 4.02 -10.43
CA GLU A 178 3.40 4.56 -10.71
C GLU A 178 2.53 4.66 -9.45
N GLY A 179 1.55 5.56 -9.49
CA GLY A 179 0.55 5.66 -8.44
C GLY A 179 -0.35 4.41 -8.38
N PRO A 180 -0.79 3.96 -7.19
CA PRO A 180 -1.61 2.77 -7.06
C PRO A 180 -3.08 2.95 -7.51
N SER A 181 -3.46 4.17 -7.90
CA SER A 181 -4.85 4.64 -7.93
C SER A 181 -5.52 4.47 -6.55
N GLY A 182 -6.83 4.61 -6.43
CA GLY A 182 -7.51 4.57 -5.14
C GLY A 182 -9.02 4.79 -5.22
N SER A 183 -9.71 4.83 -4.09
CA SER A 183 -9.13 4.81 -2.74
C SER A 183 -8.81 3.43 -2.16
N SER A 184 -9.26 2.32 -2.75
CA SER A 184 -8.92 0.96 -2.29
C SER A 184 -7.52 0.51 -2.75
N SER A 185 -6.53 1.38 -2.58
CA SER A 185 -5.16 1.22 -3.08
C SER A 185 -4.47 -0.02 -2.53
N GLY A 186 -4.54 -0.25 -1.22
CA GLY A 186 -3.98 -1.42 -0.56
C GLY A 186 -4.65 -2.72 -1.02
N SER A 187 -5.97 -2.72 -1.23
CA SER A 187 -6.71 -3.88 -1.76
C SER A 187 -6.21 -4.31 -3.13
N GLY A 188 -6.06 -3.36 -4.07
CA GLY A 188 -5.47 -3.66 -5.38
C GLY A 188 -4.02 -4.14 -5.28
N ALA A 189 -3.16 -3.40 -4.58
CA ALA A 189 -1.75 -3.79 -4.45
C ALA A 189 -1.58 -5.17 -3.80
N ALA A 190 -2.36 -5.47 -2.75
CA ALA A 190 -2.36 -6.77 -2.07
C ALA A 190 -2.92 -7.90 -2.92
N ALA A 191 -3.99 -7.67 -3.68
CA ALA A 191 -4.54 -8.65 -4.61
C ALA A 191 -3.51 -8.99 -5.71
N ALA A 192 -2.95 -7.96 -6.34
CA ALA A 192 -2.00 -8.09 -7.42
C ALA A 192 -0.71 -8.82 -6.99
N ALA A 193 -0.13 -8.44 -5.86
CA ALA A 193 1.07 -9.06 -5.29
C ALA A 193 0.80 -10.37 -4.52
N SER A 194 -0.44 -10.85 -4.51
CA SER A 194 -0.84 -12.10 -3.84
C SER A 194 -0.53 -12.12 -2.34
N LEU A 195 -0.79 -11.02 -1.64
CA LEU A 195 -0.63 -10.89 -0.19
C LEU A 195 -1.80 -11.53 0.60
N ALA A 196 -2.88 -11.88 -0.09
CA ALA A 196 -3.96 -12.73 0.42
C ALA A 196 -4.61 -13.51 -0.74
N ALA A 197 -5.46 -14.49 -0.38
CA ALA A 197 -6.26 -15.19 -1.37
C ALA A 197 -7.33 -14.26 -1.96
N LEU A 198 -7.99 -13.48 -1.09
CA LEU A 198 -9.07 -12.55 -1.45
C LEU A 198 -8.79 -11.16 -0.83
N THR A 199 -9.35 -10.10 -1.42
CA THR A 199 -9.38 -8.77 -0.79
C THR A 199 -10.71 -8.07 -1.00
N ILE A 200 -11.02 -7.12 -0.11
CA ILE A 200 -12.20 -6.26 -0.19
C ILE A 200 -11.77 -4.81 -0.33
N GLY A 201 -12.38 -4.13 -1.30
CA GLY A 201 -12.38 -2.67 -1.42
C GLY A 201 -13.77 -2.11 -1.16
N THR A 202 -13.87 -0.78 -1.22
CA THR A 202 -15.15 -0.06 -1.19
C THR A 202 -15.18 1.01 -2.27
N GLU A 203 -16.37 1.29 -2.80
CA GLU A 203 -16.54 2.28 -3.84
C GLU A 203 -17.73 3.19 -3.62
N THR A 204 -17.42 4.49 -3.52
CA THR A 204 -18.35 5.61 -3.76
C THR A 204 -18.38 5.94 -5.25
N SER A 205 -17.21 6.11 -5.87
CA SER A 205 -17.04 6.29 -7.32
C SER A 205 -15.62 5.95 -7.76
N GLY A 206 -15.45 4.88 -8.54
CA GLY A 206 -14.17 4.39 -9.06
C GLY A 206 -13.23 3.71 -8.05
N SER A 207 -13.52 3.75 -6.74
CA SER A 207 -12.58 3.27 -5.70
C SER A 207 -12.42 1.74 -5.59
N ILE A 208 -13.14 0.95 -6.37
CA ILE A 208 -12.90 -0.48 -6.66
C ILE A 208 -12.39 -0.64 -8.09
N ILE A 209 -13.08 -0.07 -9.09
CA ILE A 209 -12.79 -0.28 -10.51
C ILE A 209 -11.45 0.33 -10.94
N SER A 210 -11.14 1.55 -10.49
CA SER A 210 -9.93 2.27 -10.84
C SER A 210 -8.65 1.62 -10.28
N PRO A 211 -8.55 1.30 -8.97
CA PRO A 211 -7.38 0.57 -8.46
C PRO A 211 -7.29 -0.85 -9.05
N SER A 212 -8.40 -1.53 -9.33
CA SER A 212 -8.35 -2.84 -9.99
C SER A 212 -7.75 -2.75 -11.40
N THR A 213 -8.15 -1.75 -12.18
CA THR A 213 -7.54 -1.47 -13.49
C THR A 213 -6.04 -1.19 -13.36
N GLN A 214 -5.65 -0.31 -12.42
CA GLN A 214 -4.26 0.09 -12.21
C GLN A 214 -3.38 -1.05 -11.68
N GLN A 215 -3.97 -2.10 -11.08
CA GLN A 215 -3.24 -3.24 -10.50
C GLN A 215 -3.42 -4.55 -11.29
N SER A 216 -4.07 -4.51 -12.46
CA SER A 216 -4.36 -5.69 -13.29
C SER A 216 -5.26 -6.72 -12.60
N ASP A 217 -6.15 -6.27 -11.70
CA ASP A 217 -7.08 -7.11 -10.95
C ASP A 217 -8.49 -7.11 -11.55
N VAL A 218 -9.28 -8.10 -11.16
CA VAL A 218 -10.73 -8.09 -11.29
C VAL A 218 -11.31 -7.30 -10.13
N GLY A 219 -11.95 -6.18 -10.44
CA GLY A 219 -12.74 -5.41 -9.48
C GLY A 219 -14.22 -5.58 -9.78
N LEU A 220 -15.04 -5.88 -8.77
CA LEU A 220 -16.50 -5.94 -8.91
C LEU A 220 -17.12 -4.96 -7.91
N ARG A 221 -17.73 -3.89 -8.41
CA ARG A 221 -18.58 -2.99 -7.67
C ARG A 221 -20.02 -3.53 -7.74
N PRO A 222 -20.63 -4.03 -6.65
CA PRO A 222 -21.98 -4.59 -6.72
C PRO A 222 -23.05 -3.50 -6.72
N THR A 223 -24.31 -3.91 -6.90
CA THR A 223 -25.48 -3.05 -6.71
C THR A 223 -25.49 -2.50 -5.27
N VAL A 224 -25.81 -1.22 -5.10
CA VAL A 224 -25.89 -0.60 -3.77
C VAL A 224 -26.99 -1.30 -2.95
N GLY A 225 -26.64 -1.73 -1.74
CA GLY A 225 -27.53 -2.46 -0.84
C GLY A 225 -27.49 -3.99 -0.99
N LEU A 226 -26.85 -4.56 -2.02
CA LEU A 226 -26.64 -6.02 -2.11
C LEU A 226 -25.67 -6.53 -1.03
N VAL A 227 -24.63 -5.75 -0.76
CA VAL A 227 -23.66 -6.00 0.30
C VAL A 227 -24.04 -5.09 1.48
N PRO A 228 -24.09 -5.60 2.72
CA PRO A 228 -24.40 -4.77 3.87
C PRO A 228 -23.29 -3.74 4.10
N GLY A 229 -23.64 -2.46 4.19
CA GLY A 229 -22.63 -1.39 4.32
C GLY A 229 -22.61 -0.66 5.66
N TYR A 230 -23.23 -1.22 6.70
CA TYR A 230 -23.07 -0.73 8.08
C TYR A 230 -21.71 -1.18 8.67
N GLY A 231 -21.15 -0.37 9.58
CA GLY A 231 -19.79 -0.59 10.09
C GLY A 231 -18.72 -0.39 9.01
N ILE A 232 -19.01 0.39 7.97
CA ILE A 232 -18.03 0.84 6.99
C ILE A 232 -17.98 2.36 7.10
N SER A 233 -16.81 2.96 7.34
CA SER A 233 -16.68 4.43 7.34
C SER A 233 -17.19 4.98 6.01
N PRO A 234 -18.24 5.82 6.01
CA PRO A 234 -18.94 6.21 4.78
C PRO A 234 -18.27 7.42 4.10
N ILE A 235 -18.66 7.64 2.84
CA ILE A 235 -18.66 8.96 2.19
C ILE A 235 -20.10 9.31 1.80
N ASP A 236 -20.65 8.60 0.81
CA ASP A 236 -22.01 8.85 0.33
C ASP A 236 -22.77 7.52 0.28
N VAL A 237 -23.57 7.21 1.31
CA VAL A 237 -24.30 5.93 1.41
C VAL A 237 -25.31 5.70 0.28
N SER A 238 -25.63 6.73 -0.50
CA SER A 238 -26.40 6.63 -1.75
C SER A 238 -25.63 5.96 -2.90
N GLN A 239 -24.31 5.85 -2.80
CA GLN A 239 -23.40 5.28 -3.80
C GLN A 239 -22.49 4.19 -3.21
N ASP A 240 -22.19 4.26 -1.92
CA ASP A 240 -21.22 3.39 -1.25
C ASP A 240 -21.61 1.92 -1.31
N THR A 241 -20.62 1.09 -1.60
CA THR A 241 -20.73 -0.36 -1.53
C THR A 241 -19.37 -1.01 -1.37
N ALA A 242 -19.30 -2.10 -0.60
CA ALA A 242 -18.11 -2.95 -0.55
C ALA A 242 -18.15 -3.98 -1.69
N GLY A 243 -16.99 -4.37 -2.19
CA GLY A 243 -16.89 -5.33 -3.28
C GLY A 243 -15.50 -5.95 -3.41
N PRO A 244 -15.37 -7.08 -4.11
CA PRO A 244 -14.09 -7.76 -4.25
C PRO A 244 -13.14 -7.01 -5.19
N ILE A 245 -11.86 -7.01 -4.81
CA ILE A 245 -10.72 -6.71 -5.67
C ILE A 245 -9.80 -7.94 -5.59
N VAL A 246 -9.73 -8.70 -6.67
CA VAL A 246 -9.17 -10.05 -6.68
C VAL A 246 -8.54 -10.39 -8.02
N ARG A 247 -7.72 -11.44 -8.08
CA ARG A 247 -6.96 -11.76 -9.31
C ARG A 247 -7.80 -12.41 -10.41
N THR A 248 -8.91 -13.05 -10.06
CA THR A 248 -9.72 -13.81 -11.01
C THR A 248 -11.22 -13.59 -10.84
N VAL A 249 -11.98 -13.78 -11.92
CA VAL A 249 -13.45 -13.69 -11.89
C VAL A 249 -14.06 -14.79 -11.02
N SER A 250 -13.42 -15.97 -10.93
CA SER A 250 -13.86 -17.00 -9.98
C SER A 250 -13.71 -16.55 -8.54
N ASP A 251 -12.62 -15.85 -8.21
CA ASP A 251 -12.40 -15.31 -6.88
C ASP A 251 -13.39 -14.19 -6.57
N ALA A 252 -13.78 -13.39 -7.57
CA ALA A 252 -14.81 -12.35 -7.40
C ALA A 252 -16.16 -12.97 -7.10
N ALA A 253 -16.51 -14.08 -7.77
CA ALA A 253 -17.76 -14.79 -7.56
C ALA A 253 -17.86 -15.43 -6.16
N ILE A 254 -16.81 -16.11 -5.68
CA ILE A 254 -16.83 -16.70 -4.32
C ILE A 254 -16.79 -15.63 -3.23
N THR A 255 -16.10 -14.51 -3.47
CA THR A 255 -16.05 -13.40 -2.51
C THR A 255 -17.42 -12.71 -2.41
N LEU A 256 -18.02 -12.33 -3.55
CA LEU A 256 -19.36 -11.73 -3.56
C LEU A 256 -20.39 -12.63 -2.90
N GLN A 257 -20.33 -13.95 -3.16
CA GLN A 257 -21.22 -14.93 -2.55
C GLN A 257 -21.11 -14.99 -1.01
N SER A 258 -19.94 -14.63 -0.46
CA SER A 258 -19.63 -14.71 0.98
C SER A 258 -19.84 -13.39 1.72
N ILE A 259 -20.19 -12.30 1.02
CA ILE A 259 -20.42 -10.97 1.61
C ILE A 259 -21.79 -10.38 1.26
N ALA A 260 -22.45 -10.87 0.20
CA ALA A 260 -23.77 -10.42 -0.16
C ALA A 260 -24.80 -10.95 0.83
N GLU A 261 -25.80 -10.12 1.13
CA GLU A 261 -26.99 -10.52 1.89
C GLU A 261 -28.25 -10.18 1.10
N VAL A 262 -29.40 -10.69 1.57
CA VAL A 262 -30.67 -10.19 1.04
C VAL A 262 -30.86 -8.75 1.58
N PRO A 263 -30.98 -7.68 0.76
CA PRO A 263 -31.13 -6.33 1.27
C PRO A 263 -32.30 -6.25 2.25
N GLY A 264 -32.08 -5.60 3.39
CA GLY A 264 -33.11 -5.48 4.42
C GLY A 264 -33.20 -6.69 5.37
N SER A 265 -32.41 -7.75 5.18
CA SER A 265 -32.56 -8.99 5.96
C SER A 265 -31.94 -8.95 7.37
N ASP A 266 -30.96 -8.07 7.63
CA ASP A 266 -30.46 -7.79 8.98
C ASP A 266 -31.18 -6.58 9.60
N PRO A 267 -32.11 -6.75 10.54
CA PRO A 267 -32.88 -5.64 11.11
C PRO A 267 -32.04 -4.70 12.01
N THR A 268 -30.89 -5.13 12.53
CA THR A 268 -30.03 -4.31 13.41
C THR A 268 -29.09 -3.44 12.60
N ALA A 269 -28.55 -3.99 11.51
CA ALA A 269 -27.74 -3.34 10.49
C ALA A 269 -28.37 -2.11 9.83
N ASN A 270 -29.66 -2.21 9.55
CA ASN A 270 -30.36 -1.29 8.66
C ASN A 270 -30.76 0.02 9.34
N GLN A 271 -30.63 0.13 10.66
CA GLN A 271 -31.07 1.31 11.39
C GLN A 271 -30.27 2.57 11.01
N GLU A 272 -28.96 2.48 10.83
CA GLU A 272 -28.10 3.60 10.40
C GLU A 272 -28.51 4.17 9.03
N TYR A 273 -28.75 3.27 8.07
CA TYR A 273 -29.30 3.63 6.75
C TYR A 273 -30.70 4.24 6.84
N LEU A 274 -31.57 3.70 7.70
CA LEU A 274 -32.94 4.22 7.88
C LEU A 274 -32.96 5.56 8.64
N ASP A 275 -32.01 5.80 9.53
CA ASP A 275 -31.86 7.05 10.27
C ASP A 275 -31.43 8.20 9.35
N LEU A 276 -30.58 7.89 8.36
CA LEU A 276 -30.13 8.87 7.37
C LEU A 276 -31.11 9.02 6.19
N MET A 277 -31.57 7.92 5.62
CA MET A 277 -32.30 7.90 4.33
C MET A 277 -33.81 7.74 4.51
N GLY A 278 -34.27 7.56 5.74
CA GLY A 278 -35.66 7.40 6.12
C GLY A 278 -36.19 5.96 6.01
N PRO A 279 -37.40 5.70 6.56
CA PRO A 279 -37.98 4.37 6.68
C PRO A 279 -38.23 3.64 5.35
N ASN A 280 -38.13 4.33 4.22
CA ASN A 280 -38.38 3.80 2.88
C ASN A 280 -37.10 3.39 2.14
N TYR A 281 -35.91 3.46 2.77
CA TYR A 281 -34.65 3.13 2.10
C TYR A 281 -34.66 1.71 1.52
N PHE A 282 -35.01 0.66 2.28
CA PHE A 282 -35.11 -0.72 1.76
C PHE A 282 -36.51 -1.07 1.19
N GLY A 283 -37.30 -0.09 0.76
CA GLY A 283 -38.74 -0.21 0.49
C GLY A 283 -39.18 -1.46 -0.30
N SER A 284 -40.26 -2.09 0.16
CA SER A 284 -40.84 -3.31 -0.42
C SER A 284 -41.80 -3.00 -1.58
N PRO A 285 -41.74 -3.74 -2.72
CA PRO A 285 -42.78 -3.71 -3.75
C PRO A 285 -44.19 -4.10 -3.25
N ALA A 286 -44.29 -4.71 -2.05
CA ALA A 286 -45.52 -5.27 -1.52
C ALA A 286 -46.50 -4.22 -0.94
N THR A 287 -46.05 -2.99 -0.67
CA THR A 287 -46.88 -1.97 0.03
C THR A 287 -47.48 -0.90 -0.88
N GLY A 288 -47.14 -0.89 -2.19
CA GLY A 288 -47.68 0.08 -3.15
C GLY A 288 -47.30 1.55 -2.87
N GLN A 289 -46.32 1.80 -2.00
CA GLN A 289 -45.70 3.11 -1.81
C GLN A 289 -44.68 3.36 -2.93
N PRO A 290 -44.42 4.63 -3.34
CA PRO A 290 -43.30 4.94 -4.21
C PRO A 290 -42.01 4.41 -3.58
N ASN A 291 -41.16 3.75 -4.37
CA ASN A 291 -39.84 3.31 -3.91
C ASN A 291 -39.09 4.52 -3.31
N GLY A 292 -38.39 4.30 -2.18
CA GLY A 292 -37.70 5.37 -1.46
C GLY A 292 -36.36 5.75 -2.12
N VAL A 293 -35.39 6.19 -1.32
CA VAL A 293 -34.11 6.71 -1.83
C VAL A 293 -33.21 5.63 -2.46
N ASN A 294 -33.36 4.35 -2.08
CA ASN A 294 -32.79 3.20 -2.80
C ASN A 294 -33.83 2.69 -3.82
N ASP A 295 -34.05 3.47 -4.88
CA ASP A 295 -35.04 3.22 -5.94
C ASP A 295 -34.76 1.95 -6.79
N ILE A 296 -33.78 1.12 -6.40
CA ILE A 296 -33.33 -0.05 -7.14
C ILE A 296 -34.31 -1.22 -6.91
N PRO A 297 -35.15 -1.59 -7.91
CA PRO A 297 -36.15 -2.63 -7.71
C PRO A 297 -35.48 -4.00 -7.54
N ALA A 298 -35.90 -4.77 -6.53
CA ALA A 298 -35.50 -6.17 -6.43
C ALA A 298 -35.84 -6.92 -7.72
N PRO A 299 -35.03 -7.92 -8.16
CA PRO A 299 -35.28 -8.64 -9.40
C PRO A 299 -36.67 -9.28 -9.44
N VAL A 300 -37.31 -9.28 -10.60
CA VAL A 300 -38.57 -9.99 -10.80
C VAL A 300 -38.33 -11.49 -10.56
N GLY A 301 -39.02 -12.08 -9.58
CA GLY A 301 -38.91 -13.51 -9.24
C GLY A 301 -37.94 -13.84 -8.10
N TRP A 302 -37.36 -12.83 -7.47
CA TRP A 302 -36.54 -13.01 -6.28
C TRP A 302 -37.38 -13.55 -5.12
N ASN A 303 -37.03 -14.75 -4.62
CA ASN A 303 -37.82 -15.51 -3.65
C ASN A 303 -37.29 -15.40 -2.21
N GLY A 304 -36.51 -14.36 -1.91
CA GLY A 304 -35.83 -14.18 -0.62
C GLY A 304 -34.53 -14.99 -0.49
N SER A 305 -33.88 -15.35 -1.60
CA SER A 305 -32.56 -15.98 -1.60
C SER A 305 -31.66 -15.39 -2.69
N LEU A 306 -30.38 -15.23 -2.38
CA LEU A 306 -29.37 -14.75 -3.32
C LEU A 306 -29.18 -15.75 -4.48
N PRO A 307 -28.93 -15.28 -5.71
CA PRO A 307 -28.53 -16.17 -6.79
C PRO A 307 -27.15 -16.78 -6.47
N SER A 308 -26.91 -18.00 -6.94
CA SER A 308 -25.55 -18.57 -6.90
C SER A 308 -24.67 -17.86 -7.92
N TYR A 309 -23.75 -17.02 -7.45
CA TYR A 309 -22.80 -16.32 -8.33
C TYR A 309 -21.78 -17.26 -8.97
N THR A 310 -21.36 -18.29 -8.23
CA THR A 310 -20.45 -19.33 -8.74
C THR A 310 -21.06 -20.16 -9.88
N SER A 311 -22.40 -20.24 -9.97
CA SER A 311 -23.07 -20.88 -11.12
C SER A 311 -22.89 -20.16 -12.46
N ALA A 312 -22.39 -18.92 -12.45
CA ALA A 312 -22.08 -18.18 -13.66
C ALA A 312 -20.68 -18.49 -14.22
N LEU A 313 -19.84 -19.24 -13.49
CA LEU A 313 -18.52 -19.70 -13.93
C LEU A 313 -18.63 -20.87 -14.93
N ASP A 314 -19.30 -20.62 -16.05
CA ASP A 314 -19.51 -21.56 -17.15
C ASP A 314 -19.13 -20.90 -18.48
N LEU A 315 -18.25 -21.54 -19.25
CA LEU A 315 -17.85 -21.04 -20.57
C LEU A 315 -19.02 -20.98 -21.57
N ASN A 316 -20.10 -21.71 -21.33
CA ASN A 316 -21.33 -21.65 -22.13
C ASN A 316 -22.33 -20.61 -21.64
N PHE A 317 -22.04 -19.88 -20.55
CA PHE A 317 -22.99 -18.95 -19.91
C PHE A 317 -23.55 -17.93 -20.91
N VAL A 318 -22.71 -17.43 -21.82
CA VAL A 318 -23.08 -16.39 -22.79
C VAL A 318 -23.69 -16.93 -24.08
N LYS A 319 -23.77 -18.25 -24.26
CA LYS A 319 -24.22 -18.88 -25.51
C LYS A 319 -25.65 -18.48 -25.85
N GLY A 320 -25.84 -17.80 -26.98
CA GLY A 320 -27.13 -17.28 -27.42
C GLY A 320 -27.64 -16.06 -26.65
N LYS A 321 -26.90 -15.59 -25.64
CA LYS A 321 -27.23 -14.36 -24.91
C LYS A 321 -26.77 -13.14 -25.69
N ARG A 322 -27.47 -12.02 -25.52
CA ARG A 322 -27.18 -10.76 -26.20
C ARG A 322 -26.33 -9.87 -25.30
N ILE A 323 -25.24 -9.32 -25.83
CA ILE A 323 -24.30 -8.46 -25.09
C ILE A 323 -24.04 -7.20 -25.90
N GLY A 324 -24.25 -6.03 -25.29
CA GLY A 324 -23.98 -4.73 -25.90
C GLY A 324 -22.49 -4.39 -25.90
N TYR A 325 -22.00 -3.61 -26.85
CA TYR A 325 -20.64 -3.07 -26.78
C TYR A 325 -20.52 -1.68 -27.43
N ASN A 326 -19.63 -0.86 -26.90
CA ASN A 326 -19.32 0.47 -27.42
C ASN A 326 -18.27 0.38 -28.53
N ASN A 327 -18.67 0.60 -29.78
CA ASN A 327 -17.78 0.51 -30.94
C ASN A 327 -17.04 1.84 -31.20
N ALA A 328 -16.08 2.19 -30.34
CA ALA A 328 -15.17 3.30 -30.63
C ALA A 328 -14.16 2.85 -31.69
N THR A 329 -14.57 2.76 -32.96
CA THR A 329 -13.61 2.61 -34.06
C THR A 329 -12.77 3.87 -34.19
N CYS A 330 -11.48 3.69 -34.44
CA CYS A 330 -10.60 4.82 -34.70
C CYS A 330 -11.09 5.58 -35.96
N THR A 331 -11.28 6.91 -35.92
CA THR A 331 -11.80 7.71 -37.05
C THR A 331 -11.13 9.09 -37.14
N PRO A 332 -10.88 9.63 -38.37
CA PRO A 332 -11.06 9.00 -39.69
C PRO A 332 -9.96 7.97 -40.00
N GLN A 333 -10.32 6.91 -40.72
CA GLN A 333 -9.38 5.88 -41.16
C GLN A 333 -8.53 6.35 -42.36
N PRO A 334 -7.25 5.95 -42.47
CA PRO A 334 -6.54 4.96 -41.63
C PRO A 334 -6.01 5.53 -40.32
N CYS A 335 -6.20 4.82 -39.20
CA CYS A 335 -5.56 5.18 -37.93
C CYS A 335 -5.31 3.97 -37.01
N THR A 336 -4.32 4.08 -36.13
CA THR A 336 -3.87 3.02 -35.22
C THR A 336 -4.79 2.95 -33.99
N PRO A 337 -5.44 1.81 -33.71
CA PRO A 337 -6.26 1.65 -32.51
C PRO A 337 -5.44 1.84 -31.22
N THR A 338 -6.04 2.46 -30.21
CA THR A 338 -5.46 2.53 -28.87
C THR A 338 -5.43 1.16 -28.21
N ALA A 339 -4.60 0.99 -27.18
CA ALA A 339 -4.53 -0.25 -26.41
C ALA A 339 -5.90 -0.64 -25.80
N GLN A 340 -6.67 0.35 -25.33
CA GLN A 340 -8.04 0.13 -24.85
C GLN A 340 -8.98 -0.36 -25.95
N GLN A 341 -8.90 0.20 -27.16
CA GLN A 341 -9.71 -0.26 -28.29
C GLN A 341 -9.37 -1.70 -28.67
N GLN A 342 -8.10 -2.09 -28.59
CA GLN A 342 -7.66 -3.47 -28.83
C GLN A 342 -8.17 -4.42 -27.75
N ALA A 343 -8.13 -4.03 -26.47
CA ALA A 343 -8.70 -4.80 -25.37
C ALA A 343 -10.21 -5.01 -25.55
N ASN A 344 -10.98 -3.95 -25.81
CA ASN A 344 -12.41 -4.07 -26.06
C ASN A 344 -12.71 -5.01 -27.25
N ALA A 345 -11.93 -4.91 -28.34
CA ALA A 345 -12.08 -5.80 -29.49
C ALA A 345 -11.77 -7.28 -29.15
N ALA A 346 -10.74 -7.54 -28.33
CA ALA A 346 -10.39 -8.88 -27.88
C ALA A 346 -11.48 -9.49 -26.97
N ALA A 347 -12.07 -8.70 -26.08
CA ALA A 347 -13.20 -9.12 -25.25
C ALA A 347 -14.44 -9.48 -26.10
N VAL A 348 -14.79 -8.63 -27.07
CA VAL A 348 -15.88 -8.90 -28.03
C VAL A 348 -15.61 -10.18 -28.82
N ALA A 349 -14.36 -10.43 -29.23
CA ALA A 349 -13.98 -11.65 -29.95
C ALA A 349 -14.13 -12.91 -29.09
N ALA A 350 -13.70 -12.87 -27.82
CA ALA A 350 -13.85 -13.98 -26.87
C ALA A 350 -15.33 -14.34 -26.65
N LEU A 351 -16.18 -13.33 -26.44
CA LEU A 351 -17.63 -13.51 -26.27
C LEU A 351 -18.30 -14.06 -27.53
N THR A 352 -17.93 -13.54 -28.70
CA THR A 352 -18.45 -14.04 -29.99
C THR A 352 -18.08 -15.51 -30.20
N ALA A 353 -16.83 -15.90 -29.88
CA ALA A 353 -16.37 -17.27 -29.98
C ALA A 353 -17.12 -18.22 -29.05
N ALA A 354 -17.53 -17.74 -27.86
CA ALA A 354 -18.39 -18.48 -26.93
C ALA A 354 -19.89 -18.52 -27.34
N GLY A 355 -20.24 -17.88 -28.46
CA GLY A 355 -21.59 -17.90 -29.03
C GLY A 355 -22.51 -16.80 -28.50
N ALA A 356 -21.97 -15.73 -27.92
CA ALA A 356 -22.75 -14.53 -27.61
C ALA A 356 -23.18 -13.79 -28.88
N ILE A 357 -24.34 -13.16 -28.83
CA ILE A 357 -24.86 -12.27 -29.87
C ILE A 357 -24.43 -10.85 -29.51
N MET A 358 -23.38 -10.36 -30.15
CA MET A 358 -22.84 -9.01 -29.90
C MET A 358 -23.70 -7.93 -30.57
N VAL A 359 -24.03 -6.88 -29.83
CA VAL A 359 -24.90 -5.77 -30.29
C VAL A 359 -24.12 -4.45 -30.21
N PRO A 360 -23.82 -3.78 -31.35
CA PRO A 360 -23.02 -2.56 -31.36
C PRO A 360 -23.76 -1.32 -30.84
N ASP A 361 -23.02 -0.22 -30.68
CA ASP A 361 -23.51 1.14 -30.43
C ASP A 361 -24.38 1.30 -29.17
N ALA A 362 -23.99 0.61 -28.10
CA ALA A 362 -24.60 0.75 -26.78
C ALA A 362 -24.11 2.04 -26.09
N SER A 363 -24.61 3.21 -26.50
CA SER A 363 -24.26 4.50 -25.87
C SER A 363 -25.51 5.35 -25.59
N THR A 364 -25.45 6.16 -24.54
CA THR A 364 -26.51 7.12 -24.19
C THR A 364 -25.92 8.39 -23.56
N THR A 365 -26.80 9.35 -23.27
CA THR A 365 -26.49 10.59 -22.55
C THR A 365 -27.39 10.68 -21.33
N VAL A 366 -26.87 11.10 -20.17
CA VAL A 366 -27.70 11.33 -18.97
C VAL A 366 -28.36 12.71 -19.06
N ALA A 367 -29.65 12.78 -18.73
CA ALA A 367 -30.36 14.05 -18.65
C ALA A 367 -29.76 14.97 -17.58
N THR A 368 -29.67 16.27 -17.86
CA THR A 368 -29.21 17.26 -16.87
C THR A 368 -30.17 17.33 -15.69
N VAL A 369 -29.66 17.10 -14.49
CA VAL A 369 -30.41 17.19 -13.23
C VAL A 369 -29.82 18.26 -12.32
N ALA A 370 -30.61 18.72 -11.34
CA ALA A 370 -30.13 19.65 -10.34
C ALA A 370 -28.95 19.04 -9.55
N PRO A 371 -27.95 19.84 -9.16
CA PRO A 371 -26.84 19.36 -8.33
C PRO A 371 -27.34 18.96 -6.94
N LEU A 372 -26.69 17.95 -6.34
CA LEU A 372 -26.86 17.67 -4.92
C LEU A 372 -26.19 18.79 -4.10
N PRO A 373 -26.69 19.12 -2.90
CA PRO A 373 -25.97 19.97 -1.96
C PRO A 373 -24.58 19.38 -1.69
N SER A 374 -23.53 20.13 -2.03
CA SER A 374 -22.15 19.65 -1.92
C SER A 374 -21.78 19.38 -0.46
N GLY A 375 -21.18 18.22 -0.19
CA GLY A 375 -20.64 17.84 1.12
C GLY A 375 -21.68 17.49 2.20
N TRP A 376 -22.98 17.62 1.90
CA TRP A 376 -24.05 17.39 2.87
C TRP A 376 -24.16 15.91 3.29
N GLU A 377 -24.16 14.99 2.31
CA GLU A 377 -24.30 13.55 2.58
C GLU A 377 -23.05 13.00 3.30
N ALA A 378 -21.85 13.37 2.83
CA ALA A 378 -20.58 13.12 3.52
C ALA A 378 -20.61 13.55 5.00
N HIS A 379 -20.95 14.81 5.28
CA HIS A 379 -21.02 15.29 6.64
C HIS A 379 -22.01 14.49 7.50
N ALA A 380 -23.25 14.30 7.01
CA ALA A 380 -24.30 13.64 7.77
C ALA A 380 -23.99 12.15 8.05
N THR A 381 -23.38 11.45 7.09
CA THR A 381 -23.04 10.02 7.23
C THR A 381 -21.83 9.80 8.13
N ILE A 382 -20.78 10.62 7.99
CA ILE A 382 -19.58 10.53 8.84
C ILE A 382 -19.94 10.82 10.30
N ASP A 383 -20.76 11.84 10.57
CA ASP A 383 -21.22 12.16 11.92
C ASP A 383 -22.08 11.04 12.53
N GLU A 384 -22.87 10.32 11.71
CA GLU A 384 -23.63 9.16 12.18
C GLU A 384 -22.68 8.02 12.58
N TYR A 385 -21.74 7.67 11.69
CA TYR A 385 -20.71 6.65 11.95
C TYR A 385 -19.90 6.98 13.23
N TYR A 386 -19.59 8.27 13.45
CA TYR A 386 -18.84 8.73 14.61
C TYR A 386 -19.52 8.50 15.96
N LYS A 387 -20.85 8.35 15.99
CA LYS A 387 -21.57 7.96 17.22
C LYS A 387 -21.23 6.52 17.65
N GLY A 388 -20.91 5.66 16.70
CA GLY A 388 -20.56 4.25 16.92
C GLY A 388 -19.09 4.00 17.29
N LEU A 389 -18.21 5.00 17.14
CA LEU A 389 -16.79 4.87 17.43
C LEU A 389 -16.52 4.44 18.87
N GLY A 390 -15.45 3.65 19.04
CA GLY A 390 -15.00 3.16 20.35
C GLY A 390 -14.73 4.27 21.38
N PRO A 391 -14.69 3.92 22.67
CA PRO A 391 -14.56 4.90 23.76
C PRO A 391 -13.20 5.61 23.82
N ASN A 392 -12.17 5.07 23.17
CA ASN A 392 -10.81 5.63 23.19
C ASN A 392 -10.58 6.68 22.08
N VAL A 393 -11.52 6.83 21.14
CA VAL A 393 -11.40 7.82 20.05
C VAL A 393 -11.74 9.20 20.59
N PRO A 394 -10.85 10.21 20.39
CA PRO A 394 -11.04 11.56 20.96
C PRO A 394 -12.11 12.39 20.25
N VAL A 395 -12.65 11.93 19.11
CA VAL A 395 -13.59 12.66 18.27
C VAL A 395 -14.91 11.89 18.13
N LYS A 396 -16.01 12.64 17.98
CA LYS A 396 -17.39 12.16 17.82
C LYS A 396 -18.19 12.97 16.78
N SER A 397 -17.54 13.88 16.05
CA SER A 397 -18.10 14.59 14.89
C SER A 397 -16.97 15.00 13.95
N LEU A 398 -17.29 15.21 12.67
CA LEU A 398 -16.36 15.67 11.64
C LEU A 398 -15.72 17.02 12.01
N ALA A 399 -16.50 17.92 12.61
CA ALA A 399 -15.98 19.17 13.15
C ALA A 399 -14.94 18.98 14.27
N GLN A 400 -15.08 17.94 15.10
CA GLN A 400 -14.10 17.62 16.15
C GLN A 400 -12.83 17.03 15.55
N GLU A 401 -12.94 16.16 14.54
CA GLU A 401 -11.81 15.64 13.77
C GLU A 401 -11.02 16.78 13.12
N VAL A 402 -11.67 17.63 12.33
CA VAL A 402 -11.04 18.81 11.70
C VAL A 402 -10.35 19.69 12.74
N ALA A 403 -10.94 19.89 13.92
CA ALA A 403 -10.32 20.64 15.00
C ALA A 403 -9.08 19.94 15.58
N LEU A 404 -9.16 18.62 15.79
CA LEU A 404 -8.07 17.79 16.31
C LEU A 404 -6.87 17.81 15.35
N ASP A 405 -7.12 17.60 14.05
CA ASP A 405 -6.10 17.59 13.01
C ASP A 405 -5.42 18.94 12.87
N ASN A 406 -6.19 20.03 12.92
CA ASN A 406 -5.65 21.39 12.89
C ASN A 406 -4.78 21.72 14.12
N THR A 407 -4.95 20.99 15.23
CA THR A 407 -4.03 21.08 16.39
C THR A 407 -2.82 20.16 16.28
N ASN A 408 -2.84 19.15 15.38
CA ASN A 408 -1.75 18.21 15.13
C ASN A 408 -1.38 18.14 13.64
N PRO A 409 -1.14 19.28 12.96
CA PRO A 409 -1.01 19.30 11.50
C PRO A 409 0.18 18.47 10.99
N GLN A 410 1.17 18.21 11.84
CA GLN A 410 2.33 17.40 11.47
C GLN A 410 1.96 15.95 11.16
N GLU A 411 1.11 15.37 12.00
CA GLU A 411 0.73 13.96 11.95
C GLU A 411 -0.59 13.74 11.22
N ALA A 412 -1.37 14.79 10.95
CA ALA A 412 -2.74 14.66 10.43
C ALA A 412 -3.02 15.45 9.14
N THR A 413 -2.17 16.39 8.72
CA THR A 413 -2.48 17.25 7.56
C THR A 413 -1.29 17.49 6.63
N LYS A 414 -0.54 16.44 6.25
CA LYS A 414 0.53 16.56 5.24
C LYS A 414 0.03 17.25 3.96
N ASP A 415 -1.07 16.72 3.42
CA ASP A 415 -1.73 17.19 2.19
C ASP A 415 -3.06 17.92 2.47
N GLY A 416 -3.25 18.35 3.71
CA GLY A 416 -4.44 19.07 4.18
C GLY A 416 -5.64 18.20 4.48
N ASN A 417 -6.68 18.84 5.00
CA ASN A 417 -7.99 18.25 5.28
C ASN A 417 -9.13 19.12 4.71
N SER A 418 -8.90 19.79 3.58
CA SER A 418 -9.81 20.82 3.05
C SER A 418 -11.20 20.30 2.69
N ALA A 419 -11.33 19.03 2.28
CA ALA A 419 -12.63 18.44 1.97
C ALA A 419 -13.45 18.29 3.25
N HIS A 420 -12.91 17.61 4.26
CA HIS A 420 -13.52 17.48 5.59
C HIS A 420 -13.77 18.83 6.26
N ALA A 421 -12.84 19.79 6.15
CA ALA A 421 -13.05 21.15 6.66
C ALA A 421 -14.25 21.83 5.98
N SER A 422 -14.43 21.65 4.67
CA SER A 422 -15.58 22.18 3.94
C SER A 422 -16.89 21.45 4.26
N GLU A 423 -16.83 20.13 4.41
CA GLU A 423 -17.97 19.26 4.72
C GLU A 423 -18.48 19.49 6.15
N SER A 424 -17.58 19.69 7.12
CA SER A 424 -17.94 20.03 8.51
C SER A 424 -18.72 21.36 8.65
N LEU A 425 -18.68 22.20 7.60
CA LEU A 425 -19.39 23.47 7.51
C LEU A 425 -20.59 23.41 6.55
N SER A 426 -20.85 22.26 5.92
CA SER A 426 -21.95 22.09 4.97
C SER A 426 -23.32 22.22 5.64
N ASP A 427 -23.36 22.07 6.97
CA ASP A 427 -24.49 22.35 7.87
C ASP A 427 -24.01 23.17 9.10
N ASP A 428 -24.80 24.14 9.58
CA ASP A 428 -24.46 25.07 10.67
C ASP A 428 -24.16 24.34 12.02
N THR A 429 -23.05 24.69 12.68
CA THR A 429 -22.32 23.92 13.72
C THR A 429 -22.79 24.12 15.17
N THR A 430 -24.02 24.57 15.42
CA THR A 430 -24.54 24.72 16.80
C THR A 430 -25.47 23.59 17.26
N ILE A 431 -25.58 22.49 16.50
CA ILE A 431 -26.55 21.41 16.77
C ILE A 431 -25.84 20.06 16.98
N THR A 432 -25.97 19.51 18.19
CA THR A 432 -25.84 18.06 18.41
C THR A 432 -27.09 17.37 17.84
N ASN A 433 -26.92 16.62 16.75
CA ASN A 433 -27.90 15.73 16.10
C ASN A 433 -29.03 16.42 15.27
N PRO A 434 -29.06 16.26 13.93
CA PRO A 434 -29.98 16.99 13.05
C PRO A 434 -31.32 16.30 12.67
N MET A 435 -31.87 15.40 13.50
CA MET A 435 -33.33 15.14 13.46
C MET A 435 -34.13 15.88 14.56
N ALA A 436 -33.64 17.04 15.02
CA ALA A 436 -34.51 18.05 15.62
C ALA A 436 -34.49 19.35 14.78
N PRO A 437 -35.58 19.67 14.05
CA PRO A 437 -35.65 20.90 13.29
C PRO A 437 -35.99 22.07 14.23
N THR A 438 -35.14 23.10 14.29
CA THR A 438 -35.61 24.47 14.53
C THR A 438 -34.67 25.51 13.91
N THR A 439 -34.90 25.79 12.62
CA THR A 439 -34.68 27.11 11.98
C THR A 439 -33.28 27.49 11.42
N LEU A 440 -32.57 26.58 10.74
CA LEU A 440 -31.70 26.78 9.54
C LEU A 440 -30.97 25.43 9.28
N GLY A 441 -30.95 24.94 8.03
CA GLY A 441 -30.42 23.59 7.66
C GLY A 441 -31.46 22.63 7.02
N GLN A 442 -32.77 22.86 7.22
CA GLN A 442 -33.82 22.05 6.58
C GLN A 442 -33.83 22.14 5.03
N THR A 443 -33.25 23.19 4.45
CA THR A 443 -33.19 23.39 3.01
C THR A 443 -32.25 22.41 2.32
N ASN A 444 -31.07 22.12 2.88
CA ASN A 444 -30.09 21.21 2.27
C ASN A 444 -30.57 19.76 2.35
N ALA A 445 -31.02 19.29 3.51
CA ALA A 445 -31.58 17.94 3.65
C ALA A 445 -32.79 17.70 2.72
N THR A 446 -33.74 18.66 2.65
CA THR A 446 -34.91 18.57 1.76
C THR A 446 -34.49 18.64 0.28
N GLN A 447 -33.55 19.50 -0.06
CA GLN A 447 -33.02 19.64 -1.41
C GLN A 447 -32.26 18.38 -1.84
N PHE A 448 -31.44 17.81 -0.96
CA PHE A 448 -30.72 16.57 -1.18
C PHE A 448 -31.71 15.43 -1.45
N ALA A 449 -32.67 15.20 -0.56
CA ALA A 449 -33.69 14.15 -0.74
C ALA A 449 -34.47 14.31 -2.06
N THR A 450 -34.84 15.54 -2.42
CA THR A 450 -35.56 15.82 -3.68
C THR A 450 -34.68 15.60 -4.91
N ASN A 451 -33.45 16.11 -4.88
CA ASN A 451 -32.55 16.05 -6.03
C ASN A 451 -31.97 14.65 -6.25
N LEU A 452 -31.76 13.88 -5.17
CA LEU A 452 -31.23 12.51 -5.24
C LEU A 452 -32.18 11.57 -5.98
N VAL A 453 -33.49 11.61 -5.69
CA VAL A 453 -34.50 10.82 -6.42
C VAL A 453 -34.49 11.16 -7.91
N LEU A 454 -34.49 12.45 -8.26
CA LEU A 454 -34.45 12.90 -9.66
C LEU A 454 -33.16 12.47 -10.36
N ARG A 455 -32.04 12.52 -9.64
CA ARG A 455 -30.72 12.12 -10.14
C ARG A 455 -30.66 10.60 -10.38
N LYS A 456 -31.06 9.78 -9.41
CA LYS A 456 -31.14 8.32 -9.55
C LYS A 456 -32.01 7.93 -10.74
N ALA A 457 -33.21 8.50 -10.85
CA ALA A 457 -34.10 8.26 -11.99
C ALA A 457 -33.47 8.60 -13.35
N ALA A 458 -32.70 9.68 -13.45
CA ALA A 458 -32.00 10.06 -14.68
C ALA A 458 -30.90 9.06 -15.07
N TYR A 459 -30.11 8.59 -14.09
CA TYR A 459 -29.06 7.59 -14.33
C TYR A 459 -29.63 6.19 -14.62
N HIS A 460 -30.66 5.77 -13.88
CA HIS A 460 -31.40 4.52 -14.15
C HIS A 460 -31.96 4.53 -15.56
N SER A 461 -32.68 5.59 -15.96
CA SER A 461 -33.27 5.68 -17.30
C SER A 461 -32.22 5.62 -18.41
N ALA A 462 -31.04 6.22 -18.21
CA ALA A 462 -29.95 6.19 -19.18
C ALA A 462 -29.39 4.76 -19.34
N LEU A 463 -29.04 4.11 -18.23
CA LEU A 463 -28.50 2.75 -18.24
C LEU A 463 -29.54 1.72 -18.72
N ASP A 464 -30.78 1.82 -18.27
CA ASP A 464 -31.86 0.93 -18.71
C ASP A 464 -32.15 1.10 -20.21
N ALA A 465 -32.05 2.30 -20.76
CA ALA A 465 -32.16 2.53 -22.20
C ALA A 465 -30.99 1.87 -22.96
N MET A 466 -29.77 1.94 -22.43
CA MET A 466 -28.62 1.23 -23.02
C MET A 466 -28.79 -0.29 -22.95
N MET A 467 -29.33 -0.82 -21.86
CA MET A 467 -29.54 -2.26 -21.66
C MET A 467 -30.70 -2.79 -22.52
N ASN A 468 -31.79 -2.02 -22.66
CA ASN A 468 -32.99 -2.45 -23.40
C ASN A 468 -32.94 -2.13 -24.90
N CYS A 469 -32.19 -1.10 -25.30
CA CYS A 469 -32.14 -0.59 -26.67
C CYS A 469 -30.71 -0.29 -27.17
N PRO A 470 -29.77 -1.24 -27.04
CA PRO A 470 -28.42 -1.07 -27.57
C PRO A 470 -28.45 -0.89 -29.09
N GLY A 471 -27.74 0.13 -29.59
CA GLY A 471 -27.62 0.44 -31.01
C GLY A 471 -28.71 1.32 -31.62
N ALA A 472 -29.71 1.74 -30.84
CA ALA A 472 -30.80 2.58 -31.34
C ALA A 472 -30.52 4.10 -31.29
N GLY A 473 -29.32 4.53 -30.87
CA GLY A 473 -28.97 5.95 -30.75
C GLY A 473 -29.90 6.71 -29.79
N VAL A 474 -30.29 6.06 -28.69
CA VAL A 474 -31.29 6.61 -27.75
C VAL A 474 -30.70 7.80 -27.01
N THR A 475 -31.06 9.00 -27.45
CA THR A 475 -30.91 10.23 -26.67
C THR A 475 -32.11 10.34 -25.73
N THR A 476 -31.89 10.24 -24.42
CA THR A 476 -32.96 10.51 -23.44
C THR A 476 -33.19 12.03 -23.39
N ASN A 477 -34.05 12.55 -24.25
CA ASN A 477 -34.32 13.99 -24.31
C ASN A 477 -35.27 14.45 -23.18
N SER A 478 -34.75 15.23 -22.21
CA SER A 478 -35.32 16.31 -21.35
C SER A 478 -36.71 16.15 -20.68
N THR A 479 -37.04 16.49 -19.41
CA THR A 479 -36.40 17.20 -18.27
C THR A 479 -37.23 16.97 -16.97
N ASN A 480 -36.65 17.21 -15.79
CA ASN A 480 -37.31 17.59 -14.52
C ASN A 480 -37.73 19.09 -14.58
N ALA A 481 -37.88 19.93 -13.55
CA ALA A 481 -38.67 19.90 -12.32
C ALA A 481 -40.17 20.24 -12.57
N ALA A 482 -40.66 20.13 -13.81
CA ALA A 482 -41.97 20.61 -14.26
C ALA A 482 -42.69 19.67 -15.25
N GLY A 483 -42.36 18.37 -15.29
CA GLY A 483 -42.98 17.38 -16.17
C GLY A 483 -42.02 16.27 -16.65
N LEU A 484 -41.83 15.24 -15.81
CA LEU A 484 -41.03 14.05 -16.09
C LEU A 484 -41.63 13.20 -17.23
N ALA A 485 -40.85 12.89 -18.28
CA ALA A 485 -41.11 11.73 -19.14
C ALA A 485 -40.27 10.54 -18.63
N ASN A 486 -40.99 9.52 -18.19
CA ASN A 486 -40.54 8.21 -17.74
C ASN A 486 -39.91 7.43 -18.91
N GLY A 487 -38.86 6.65 -18.62
CA GLY A 487 -38.07 5.93 -19.62
C GLY A 487 -38.95 5.20 -20.63
N THR A 488 -38.75 5.47 -21.92
CA THR A 488 -39.20 4.50 -22.90
C THR A 488 -38.31 3.26 -22.74
N THR A 489 -38.82 2.25 -22.02
CA THR A 489 -38.35 0.84 -22.07
C THR A 489 -38.43 0.26 -23.48
N THR A 490 -39.04 0.98 -24.41
CA THR A 490 -39.20 0.66 -25.83
C THR A 490 -38.30 1.54 -26.69
N CYS A 491 -37.61 0.94 -27.64
CA CYS A 491 -36.74 1.60 -28.58
C CYS A 491 -37.54 2.56 -29.47
N PRO A 492 -36.89 3.52 -30.17
CA PRO A 492 -37.58 4.49 -31.04
C PRO A 492 -38.50 3.88 -32.11
N ASP A 493 -38.28 2.60 -32.46
CA ASP A 493 -39.10 1.82 -33.39
C ASP A 493 -40.26 1.04 -32.72
N GLY A 494 -40.44 1.18 -31.41
CA GLY A 494 -41.45 0.50 -30.61
C GLY A 494 -41.10 -0.92 -30.17
N THR A 495 -39.87 -1.39 -30.35
CA THR A 495 -39.41 -2.73 -29.93
C THR A 495 -38.63 -2.71 -28.61
N VAL A 496 -38.42 -3.85 -27.95
CA VAL A 496 -37.48 -4.00 -26.81
C VAL A 496 -36.45 -5.04 -27.21
N ASN A 497 -35.16 -4.73 -27.06
CA ASN A 497 -34.07 -5.57 -27.53
C ASN A 497 -32.98 -5.76 -26.46
N PRO A 498 -33.31 -6.41 -25.32
CA PRO A 498 -32.47 -6.39 -24.15
C PRO A 498 -31.15 -7.14 -24.33
N VAL A 499 -30.09 -6.59 -23.74
CA VAL A 499 -28.81 -7.26 -23.49
C VAL A 499 -28.67 -7.57 -22.01
N ILE A 500 -27.84 -8.55 -21.67
CA ILE A 500 -27.57 -8.91 -20.27
C ILE A 500 -26.43 -8.09 -19.65
N ALA A 501 -25.57 -7.53 -20.50
CA ALA A 501 -24.40 -6.76 -20.11
C ALA A 501 -23.93 -5.86 -21.26
N ILE A 502 -23.11 -4.86 -20.93
CA ILE A 502 -22.47 -3.94 -21.88
C ILE A 502 -20.95 -3.97 -21.66
N ILE A 503 -20.20 -4.02 -22.75
CA ILE A 503 -18.74 -3.94 -22.76
C ILE A 503 -18.27 -2.56 -23.22
N GLY A 504 -17.40 -1.92 -22.45
CA GLY A 504 -16.72 -0.69 -22.86
C GLY A 504 -17.00 0.47 -21.92
N SER A 505 -17.93 1.36 -22.27
CA SER A 505 -18.17 2.59 -21.48
C SER A 505 -19.64 2.80 -21.24
N ALA A 506 -20.03 3.09 -20.00
CA ALA A 506 -21.39 3.43 -19.63
C ALA A 506 -21.43 4.81 -18.91
N PRO A 507 -22.61 5.46 -18.84
CA PRO A 507 -22.88 6.46 -17.82
C PRO A 507 -22.52 5.96 -16.43
N SER A 508 -22.17 6.87 -15.52
CA SER A 508 -21.71 6.56 -14.17
C SER A 508 -22.61 5.53 -13.45
N THR A 509 -22.13 4.29 -13.32
CA THR A 509 -22.81 3.24 -12.55
C THR A 509 -22.83 3.49 -11.05
N PRO A 510 -21.83 4.19 -10.43
CA PRO A 510 -21.94 4.55 -9.03
C PRO A 510 -23.12 5.49 -8.75
N GLN A 511 -23.34 6.48 -9.62
CA GLN A 511 -24.49 7.38 -9.51
C GLN A 511 -25.82 6.62 -9.63
N ALA A 512 -25.90 5.60 -10.49
CA ALA A 512 -27.06 4.71 -10.59
C ALA A 512 -27.17 3.73 -9.41
N GLY A 513 -26.05 3.37 -8.79
CA GLY A 513 -25.94 2.25 -7.86
C GLY A 513 -25.96 0.88 -8.53
N TYR A 514 -25.62 0.80 -9.82
CA TYR A 514 -25.64 -0.43 -10.63
C TYR A 514 -24.30 -1.17 -10.60
N PRO A 515 -24.29 -2.48 -10.89
CA PRO A 515 -23.07 -3.26 -10.80
C PRO A 515 -22.14 -3.07 -12.01
N GLU A 516 -20.84 -3.09 -11.73
CA GLU A 516 -19.76 -2.93 -12.70
C GLU A 516 -18.62 -3.87 -12.35
N MET A 517 -17.98 -4.44 -13.38
CA MET A 517 -16.79 -5.26 -13.24
C MET A 517 -15.73 -4.84 -14.24
N VAL A 518 -14.48 -4.72 -13.80
CA VAL A 518 -13.33 -4.66 -14.70
C VAL A 518 -12.66 -6.03 -14.79
N VAL A 519 -12.26 -6.43 -16.00
CA VAL A 519 -11.49 -7.66 -16.26
C VAL A 519 -10.13 -7.30 -16.87
N PRO A 520 -9.01 -7.86 -16.37
CA PRO A 520 -7.68 -7.61 -16.93
C PRO A 520 -7.54 -8.07 -18.38
N MET A 521 -6.95 -7.21 -19.21
CA MET A 521 -6.76 -7.40 -20.65
C MET A 521 -5.30 -7.23 -21.09
N GLY A 522 -4.37 -7.42 -20.16
CA GLY A 522 -2.94 -7.43 -20.42
C GLY A 522 -2.27 -6.07 -20.19
N TYR A 523 -1.17 -5.85 -20.90
CA TYR A 523 -0.21 -4.79 -20.62
C TYR A 523 0.21 -4.08 -21.90
N THR A 524 0.49 -2.78 -21.84
CA THR A 524 1.12 -2.05 -22.93
C THR A 524 2.51 -2.64 -23.22
N THR A 525 2.92 -2.63 -24.49
CA THR A 525 4.24 -3.18 -24.90
C THR A 525 5.42 -2.39 -24.34
N THR A 526 5.22 -1.10 -24.10
CA THR A 526 6.18 -0.17 -23.49
C THR A 526 5.62 0.28 -22.15
N GLN A 527 6.45 0.41 -21.11
CA GLN A 527 6.07 0.76 -19.72
C GLN A 527 5.27 -0.33 -18.97
N ARG A 528 4.73 -1.34 -19.68
CA ARG A 528 3.97 -2.46 -19.08
C ARG A 528 2.77 -2.01 -18.23
N ARG A 529 2.10 -0.94 -18.66
CA ARG A 529 0.89 -0.44 -18.01
C ARG A 529 -0.28 -1.38 -18.24
N ASN A 530 -1.09 -1.54 -17.21
CA ASN A 530 -2.26 -2.40 -17.23
C ASN A 530 -3.36 -1.85 -18.14
N ILE A 531 -4.10 -2.76 -18.75
CA ILE A 531 -5.28 -2.45 -19.56
C ILE A 531 -6.40 -3.35 -19.03
N GLY A 532 -7.56 -2.78 -18.72
CA GLY A 532 -8.76 -3.49 -18.29
C GLY A 532 -9.89 -3.34 -19.31
N VAL A 533 -10.93 -4.14 -19.19
CA VAL A 533 -12.21 -3.93 -19.90
C VAL A 533 -13.36 -3.92 -18.89
N ASP A 534 -14.20 -2.88 -18.97
CA ASP A 534 -15.36 -2.74 -18.11
C ASP A 534 -16.58 -3.47 -18.68
N VAL A 535 -17.29 -4.13 -17.77
CA VAL A 535 -18.50 -4.92 -17.99
C VAL A 535 -19.59 -4.40 -17.05
N PHE A 536 -20.64 -3.83 -17.62
CA PHE A 536 -21.75 -3.23 -16.88
C PHE A 536 -23.01 -4.08 -17.02
N ALA A 537 -23.89 -4.06 -16.02
CA ALA A 537 -25.24 -4.59 -16.14
C ALA A 537 -26.27 -3.67 -15.49
N GLY A 538 -27.55 -4.03 -15.67
CA GLY A 538 -28.64 -3.47 -14.89
C GLY A 538 -28.55 -3.87 -13.41
N PRO A 539 -29.47 -3.38 -12.58
CA PRO A 539 -29.42 -3.62 -11.14
C PRO A 539 -29.55 -5.11 -10.83
N TYR A 540 -28.80 -5.57 -9.83
CA TYR A 540 -28.68 -6.98 -9.44
C TYR A 540 -28.22 -7.92 -10.57
N GLY A 541 -27.55 -7.36 -11.58
CA GLY A 541 -26.96 -8.07 -12.72
C GLY A 541 -25.59 -8.69 -12.44
N GLU A 542 -25.15 -8.82 -11.18
CA GLU A 542 -23.81 -9.30 -10.83
C GLU A 542 -23.55 -10.69 -11.39
N ARG A 543 -24.56 -11.57 -11.38
CA ARG A 543 -24.45 -12.92 -11.96
C ARG A 543 -24.18 -12.87 -13.47
N ASP A 544 -24.76 -11.91 -14.19
CA ASP A 544 -24.54 -11.77 -15.63
C ASP A 544 -23.15 -11.20 -15.93
N ILE A 545 -22.70 -10.15 -15.22
CA ILE A 545 -21.33 -9.61 -15.43
C ILE A 545 -20.25 -10.60 -14.99
N ILE A 546 -20.47 -11.42 -13.95
CA ILE A 546 -19.56 -12.51 -13.59
C ILE A 546 -19.46 -13.52 -14.72
N GLY A 547 -20.58 -13.96 -15.31
CA GLY A 547 -20.54 -14.93 -16.40
C GLY A 547 -19.92 -14.37 -17.69
N VAL A 548 -20.20 -13.10 -18.01
CA VAL A 548 -19.57 -12.40 -19.14
C VAL A 548 -18.07 -12.21 -18.90
N GLY A 549 -17.69 -11.71 -17.72
CA GLY A 549 -16.31 -11.52 -17.33
C GLY A 549 -15.52 -12.83 -17.31
N TYR A 550 -16.12 -13.93 -16.84
CA TYR A 550 -15.48 -15.24 -16.80
C TYR A 550 -15.16 -15.76 -18.21
N VAL A 551 -16.08 -15.58 -19.16
CA VAL A 551 -15.83 -15.95 -20.56
C VAL A 551 -14.73 -15.08 -21.19
N ILE A 552 -14.70 -13.78 -20.89
CA ILE A 552 -13.62 -12.89 -21.34
C ILE A 552 -12.29 -13.36 -20.76
N GLU A 553 -12.18 -13.48 -19.44
CA GLU A 553 -10.97 -13.90 -18.73
C GLU A 553 -10.45 -15.23 -19.24
N GLN A 554 -11.31 -16.26 -19.34
CA GLN A 554 -10.88 -17.59 -19.77
C GLN A 554 -10.57 -17.68 -21.27
N GLY A 555 -11.18 -16.81 -22.08
CA GLY A 555 -10.90 -16.70 -23.51
C GLY A 555 -9.58 -15.97 -23.81
N THR A 556 -9.10 -15.12 -22.89
CA THR A 556 -7.92 -14.26 -23.13
C THR A 556 -6.72 -14.62 -22.26
N LYS A 557 -6.92 -14.87 -20.96
CA LYS A 557 -5.90 -15.23 -19.96
C LYS A 557 -4.68 -14.31 -19.96
N LEU A 558 -4.92 -13.00 -19.97
CA LEU A 558 -3.89 -11.98 -20.20
C LEU A 558 -3.24 -11.41 -18.93
N ARG A 559 -3.85 -11.61 -17.74
CA ARG A 559 -3.22 -11.26 -16.46
C ARG A 559 -1.94 -12.07 -16.27
N LYS A 560 -0.90 -11.42 -15.74
CA LYS A 560 0.36 -12.06 -15.35
C LYS A 560 0.71 -11.77 -13.89
N PRO A 561 1.51 -12.63 -13.24
CA PRO A 561 2.07 -12.35 -11.92
C PRO A 561 2.97 -11.10 -11.91
N VAL A 562 3.05 -10.43 -10.76
CA VAL A 562 3.82 -9.18 -10.61
C VAL A 562 5.32 -9.41 -10.84
N GLY A 563 5.87 -10.54 -10.39
CA GLY A 563 7.29 -10.90 -10.61
C GLY A 563 7.66 -11.12 -12.08
N GLU A 564 6.69 -11.43 -12.94
CA GLU A 564 6.89 -11.49 -14.40
C GLU A 564 6.74 -10.14 -15.09
N VAL A 565 5.89 -9.26 -14.55
CA VAL A 565 5.62 -7.94 -15.13
C VAL A 565 6.73 -6.96 -14.78
N ASP A 566 7.22 -6.94 -13.55
CA ASP A 566 8.31 -6.08 -13.10
C ASP A 566 9.40 -6.84 -12.31
N PRO A 567 10.24 -7.64 -12.99
CA PRO A 567 11.28 -8.42 -12.32
C PRO A 567 12.24 -7.59 -11.46
N ALA A 568 12.48 -6.32 -11.82
CA ALA A 568 13.41 -5.46 -11.11
C ALA A 568 13.00 -5.23 -9.64
N SER A 569 11.69 -5.09 -9.41
CA SER A 569 11.13 -4.83 -8.08
C SER A 569 11.00 -6.09 -7.22
N TYR A 570 10.81 -7.26 -7.84
CA TYR A 570 10.45 -8.49 -7.12
C TYR A 570 11.56 -9.55 -7.03
N ARG A 571 12.54 -9.59 -7.95
CA ARG A 571 13.54 -10.68 -7.98
C ARG A 571 14.32 -10.86 -6.67
N CYS A 572 14.33 -9.85 -5.82
CA CYS A 572 15.02 -9.81 -4.54
C CYS A 572 14.12 -10.03 -3.33
N ALA A 573 12.81 -10.21 -3.53
CA ALA A 573 11.91 -10.58 -2.46
C ALA A 573 12.23 -11.99 -1.96
N ARG A 574 12.30 -12.14 -0.64
CA ARG A 574 12.63 -13.42 0.02
C ARG A 574 11.38 -14.23 0.30
N THR A 575 10.76 -14.71 -0.76
CA THR A 575 9.56 -15.56 -0.71
C THR A 575 9.92 -17.04 -0.61
N ASP A 576 8.99 -17.87 -0.10
CA ASP A 576 9.21 -19.32 0.04
C ASP A 576 9.46 -20.00 -1.31
N VAL A 577 8.63 -19.67 -2.30
CA VAL A 577 8.91 -19.93 -3.72
C VAL A 577 9.63 -18.71 -4.26
N PRO A 578 10.90 -18.83 -4.69
CA PRO A 578 11.66 -17.69 -5.20
C PRO A 578 10.95 -17.04 -6.38
N GLU A 579 10.92 -15.71 -6.38
CA GLU A 579 10.36 -14.92 -7.47
C GLU A 579 11.07 -15.23 -8.81
N PRO A 580 10.39 -15.04 -9.95
CA PRO A 580 11.03 -15.08 -11.25
C PRO A 580 12.31 -14.24 -11.25
N TYR A 581 13.36 -14.77 -11.89
CA TYR A 581 14.67 -14.11 -12.02
C TYR A 581 15.48 -13.95 -10.73
N ALA A 582 15.06 -14.51 -9.58
CA ALA A 582 15.81 -14.44 -8.32
C ALA A 582 17.26 -14.95 -8.42
N ALA A 583 17.52 -15.90 -9.32
CA ALA A 583 18.87 -16.45 -9.56
C ALA A 583 19.88 -15.42 -10.10
N ARG A 584 19.44 -14.24 -10.55
CA ARG A 584 20.32 -13.15 -11.00
C ARG A 584 21.13 -12.51 -9.86
N GLY A 585 20.57 -12.48 -8.64
CA GLY A 585 21.20 -11.86 -7.48
C GLY A 585 21.32 -10.33 -7.57
N HIS A 586 22.40 -9.78 -6.99
CA HIS A 586 22.74 -8.34 -7.01
C HIS A 586 21.61 -7.46 -6.48
N CYS A 587 21.02 -7.89 -5.37
CA CYS A 587 19.94 -7.19 -4.70
C CYS A 587 20.42 -5.97 -3.93
N ASN A 588 19.58 -4.93 -3.91
CA ASN A 588 19.78 -3.81 -3.00
C ASN A 588 19.90 -4.34 -1.55
N PRO A 589 20.75 -3.74 -0.71
CA PRO A 589 20.93 -4.21 0.66
C PRO A 589 19.63 -4.13 1.45
N ASP A 590 19.22 -5.29 1.98
CA ASP A 590 18.03 -5.46 2.81
C ASP A 590 18.39 -5.68 4.29
N TYR A 591 17.37 -5.71 5.15
CA TYR A 591 17.54 -5.85 6.59
C TYR A 591 18.37 -7.07 6.94
N THR A 592 18.03 -8.23 6.37
CA THR A 592 18.69 -9.48 6.75
C THR A 592 20.15 -9.53 6.30
N SER A 593 20.47 -9.08 5.09
CA SER A 593 21.85 -9.06 4.58
C SER A 593 22.73 -8.09 5.37
N VAL A 594 22.24 -6.89 5.64
CA VAL A 594 23.02 -5.87 6.35
C VAL A 594 23.15 -6.19 7.84
N MET A 595 22.07 -6.63 8.49
CA MET A 595 22.13 -7.01 9.90
C MET A 595 23.06 -8.20 10.12
N SER A 596 23.15 -9.14 9.17
CA SER A 596 24.15 -10.21 9.22
C SER A 596 25.58 -9.68 9.23
N MET A 597 25.89 -8.63 8.45
CA MET A 597 27.22 -7.97 8.47
C MET A 597 27.52 -7.33 9.83
N LEU A 598 26.49 -6.86 10.53
CA LEU A 598 26.57 -6.23 11.85
C LEU A 598 26.56 -7.25 13.01
N GLY A 599 26.52 -8.55 12.73
CA GLY A 599 26.38 -9.59 13.76
C GLY A 599 25.02 -9.57 14.44
N ASN A 600 23.98 -9.11 13.74
CA ASN A 600 22.60 -8.92 14.20
C ASN A 600 22.44 -7.94 15.37
N VAL A 601 23.38 -7.00 15.54
CA VAL A 601 23.31 -5.96 16.57
C VAL A 601 23.09 -4.61 15.90
N LYS A 602 21.92 -4.01 16.16
CA LYS A 602 21.62 -2.64 15.73
C LYS A 602 22.51 -1.64 16.47
N THR A 603 22.96 -0.60 15.78
CA THR A 603 23.66 0.54 16.39
C THR A 603 22.84 1.80 16.16
N ILE A 604 22.38 2.43 17.24
CA ILE A 604 21.62 3.68 17.20
C ILE A 604 22.43 4.74 17.94
N LEU A 605 22.62 5.90 17.29
CA LEU A 605 23.36 7.02 17.87
C LEU A 605 22.43 7.95 18.66
N PRO A 606 22.93 8.71 19.65
CA PRO A 606 22.12 9.63 20.44
C PRO A 606 21.83 10.96 19.71
N PHE A 607 21.89 10.97 18.39
CA PHE A 607 21.59 12.10 17.51
C PHE A 607 21.14 11.56 16.14
N PRO A 608 20.31 12.32 15.39
CA PRO A 608 19.81 11.89 14.08
C PRO A 608 20.90 11.92 13.01
N LEU A 609 20.95 10.90 12.16
CA LEU A 609 21.85 10.90 10.99
C LEU A 609 21.36 11.81 9.85
N GLU A 610 20.04 12.04 9.74
CA GLU A 610 19.41 12.84 8.67
C GLU A 610 19.83 14.31 8.64
N THR A 611 20.26 14.85 9.78
CA THR A 611 20.66 16.26 9.93
C THR A 611 22.11 16.41 10.41
N SER A 612 22.85 15.30 10.49
CA SER A 612 24.26 15.32 10.88
C SER A 612 25.17 15.61 9.68
N SER A 613 25.80 16.78 9.65
CA SER A 613 26.80 17.12 8.65
C SER A 613 28.10 16.33 8.84
N ALA A 614 28.86 16.12 7.75
CA ALA A 614 30.19 15.51 7.83
C ALA A 614 31.11 16.32 8.76
N GLN A 615 31.01 17.65 8.73
CA GLN A 615 31.70 18.53 9.66
C GLN A 615 31.38 18.22 11.14
N SER A 616 30.09 18.06 11.48
CA SER A 616 29.67 17.78 12.85
C SER A 616 30.09 16.38 13.32
N LEU A 617 30.04 15.39 12.42
CA LEU A 617 30.49 14.04 12.68
C LEU A 617 32.01 14.01 12.90
N GLN A 618 32.77 14.74 12.08
CA GLN A 618 34.23 14.83 12.23
C GLN A 618 34.64 15.49 13.55
N ALA A 619 33.87 16.49 14.02
CA ALA A 619 34.07 17.08 15.33
C ALA A 619 33.86 16.05 16.46
N LYS A 620 32.83 15.19 16.36
CA LYS A 620 32.56 14.13 17.34
C LYS A 620 33.64 13.04 17.33
N LEU A 621 34.13 12.67 16.14
CA LEU A 621 35.26 11.74 15.95
C LEU A 621 36.55 12.30 16.58
N THR A 622 36.85 13.57 16.33
CA THR A 622 38.01 14.27 16.89
C THR A 622 37.94 14.38 18.40
N ALA A 623 36.74 14.62 18.94
CA ALA A 623 36.51 14.68 20.38
C ALA A 623 36.54 13.29 21.07
N GLY A 624 36.61 12.19 20.32
CA GLY A 624 36.55 10.83 20.84
C GLY A 624 35.18 10.41 21.40
N THR A 625 34.12 11.18 21.08
CA THR A 625 32.73 10.89 21.47
C THR A 625 31.99 9.99 20.49
N LEU A 626 32.61 9.75 19.32
CA LEU A 626 32.18 8.86 18.28
C LEU A 626 33.44 8.18 17.70
N THR A 627 33.30 6.96 17.21
CA THR A 627 34.32 6.27 16.40
C THR A 627 33.79 6.06 14.99
N SER A 628 34.68 5.95 14.01
CA SER A 628 34.31 5.70 12.62
C SER A 628 33.58 4.37 12.49
N GLN A 629 33.97 3.34 13.26
CA GLN A 629 33.20 2.09 13.31
C GLN A 629 31.78 2.26 13.86
N GLN A 630 31.59 3.05 14.92
CA GLN A 630 30.24 3.30 15.45
C GLN A 630 29.36 4.04 14.44
N LEU A 631 29.94 5.02 13.73
CA LEU A 631 29.24 5.76 12.68
C LEU A 631 28.81 4.84 11.53
N VAL A 632 29.74 4.08 10.95
CA VAL A 632 29.45 3.12 9.87
C VAL A 632 28.41 2.09 10.30
N LYS A 633 28.51 1.54 11.51
CA LYS A 633 27.50 0.57 12.00
C LYS A 633 26.11 1.19 12.14
N ALA A 634 26.02 2.46 12.53
CA ALA A 634 24.75 3.16 12.64
C ALA A 634 24.13 3.46 11.27
N GLU A 635 24.94 3.89 10.30
CA GLU A 635 24.52 4.10 8.92
C GLU A 635 24.08 2.79 8.26
N LEU A 636 24.82 1.70 8.44
CA LEU A 636 24.42 0.37 8.00
C LEU A 636 23.11 -0.09 8.66
N THR A 637 22.93 0.15 9.97
CA THR A 637 21.65 -0.14 10.65
C THR A 637 20.51 0.64 10.00
N ARG A 638 20.75 1.89 9.60
CA ARG A 638 19.75 2.73 8.94
C ARG A 638 19.43 2.26 7.52
N ILE A 639 20.44 1.90 6.74
CA ILE A 639 20.26 1.26 5.42
C ILE A 639 19.43 -0.01 5.56
N ALA A 640 19.73 -0.85 6.56
CA ALA A 640 18.98 -2.08 6.83
C ALA A 640 17.48 -1.83 7.07
N LEU A 641 17.15 -0.74 7.77
CA LEU A 641 15.77 -0.41 8.16
C LEU A 641 14.97 0.35 7.10
N ALA A 642 15.63 1.08 6.20
CA ALA A 642 14.93 2.03 5.32
C ALA A 642 15.30 1.97 3.84
N ASN A 643 16.35 1.26 3.43
CA ASN A 643 16.76 1.21 2.02
C ASN A 643 15.88 0.26 1.19
N ALA A 644 15.90 -1.03 1.49
CA ALA A 644 15.00 -2.03 0.88
C ALA A 644 13.94 -2.54 1.88
N ASN A 645 13.77 -1.83 2.99
CA ASN A 645 12.79 -2.13 4.04
C ASN A 645 12.13 -0.85 4.53
N GLY A 646 11.07 -0.94 5.34
CA GLY A 646 10.39 0.22 5.91
C GLY A 646 9.90 1.16 4.79
N PRO A 647 10.36 2.43 4.72
CA PRO A 647 10.09 3.32 3.59
C PRO A 647 10.54 2.81 2.21
N SER A 648 11.47 1.86 2.16
CA SER A 648 12.01 1.25 0.94
C SER A 648 12.51 2.29 -0.09
N VAL A 649 13.41 3.17 0.34
CA VAL A 649 13.96 4.29 -0.46
C VAL A 649 14.70 3.82 -1.73
N GLN A 650 15.28 2.61 -1.73
CA GLN A 650 16.08 2.02 -2.81
C GLN A 650 17.27 2.87 -3.29
N ALA A 651 17.86 3.68 -2.40
CA ALA A 651 18.94 4.59 -2.73
C ALA A 651 20.33 3.91 -2.84
N VAL A 652 20.60 2.89 -2.03
CA VAL A 652 21.87 2.16 -1.98
C VAL A 652 21.75 0.87 -2.77
N ARG A 653 22.69 0.62 -3.70
CA ARG A 653 22.66 -0.56 -4.58
C ARG A 653 23.58 -1.67 -4.09
N ALA A 654 24.74 -1.34 -3.50
CA ALA A 654 25.55 -2.29 -2.74
C ALA A 654 26.39 -1.62 -1.64
N ILE A 655 26.84 -2.46 -0.72
CA ILE A 655 27.74 -2.09 0.38
C ILE A 655 29.11 -2.69 0.12
N ASN A 656 30.15 -1.90 0.40
CA ASN A 656 31.53 -2.37 0.40
C ASN A 656 31.74 -3.39 1.53
N ALA A 657 32.06 -4.64 1.16
CA ALA A 657 32.26 -5.73 2.12
C ALA A 657 33.40 -5.46 3.15
N HIS A 658 34.31 -4.52 2.85
CA HIS A 658 35.44 -4.15 3.71
C HIS A 658 35.20 -2.90 4.57
N VAL A 659 34.00 -2.32 4.54
CA VAL A 659 33.73 -1.00 5.14
C VAL A 659 34.05 -0.94 6.65
N LEU A 660 33.80 -2.01 7.41
CA LEU A 660 34.08 -2.05 8.84
C LEU A 660 35.59 -2.09 9.15
N ASP A 661 36.38 -2.70 8.27
CA ASP A 661 37.85 -2.74 8.37
C ASP A 661 38.45 -1.37 8.02
N GLU A 662 37.92 -0.71 6.98
CA GLU A 662 38.31 0.66 6.61
C GLU A 662 38.03 1.65 7.74
N ALA A 663 36.85 1.55 8.37
CA ALA A 663 36.50 2.35 9.54
C ALA A 663 37.41 2.06 10.74
N ALA A 664 37.75 0.79 10.99
CA ALA A 664 38.70 0.40 12.03
C ALA A 664 40.08 1.05 11.82
N ALA A 665 40.54 1.09 10.57
CA ALA A 665 41.83 1.66 10.21
C ALA A 665 41.85 3.18 10.44
N ALA A 666 40.75 3.88 10.15
CA ALA A 666 40.59 5.30 10.45
C ALA A 666 40.65 5.55 11.97
N ASP A 667 39.95 4.73 12.77
CA ASP A 667 39.99 4.83 14.23
C ASP A 667 41.39 4.55 14.80
N ALA A 668 42.07 3.52 14.30
CA ALA A 668 43.44 3.19 14.72
C ALA A 668 44.43 4.30 14.38
N ARG A 669 44.30 4.92 13.19
CA ARG A 669 45.10 6.08 12.79
C ARG A 669 44.86 7.27 13.73
N ARG A 670 43.60 7.55 14.05
CA ARG A 670 43.22 8.63 14.97
C ARG A 670 43.74 8.40 16.38
N ALA A 671 43.65 7.17 16.89
CA ALA A 671 44.19 6.77 18.19
C ALA A 671 45.73 6.90 18.25
N ALA A 672 46.44 6.73 17.12
CA ALA A 672 47.86 6.97 17.00
C ALA A 672 48.24 8.47 16.88
N GLY A 673 47.28 9.39 16.97
CA GLY A 673 47.48 10.83 16.85
C GLY A 673 47.58 11.35 15.42
N GLY A 674 47.25 10.52 14.42
CA GLY A 674 47.21 10.91 13.01
C GLY A 674 45.83 11.42 12.57
N THR A 675 45.80 12.29 11.57
CA THR A 675 44.58 12.66 10.82
C THR A 675 44.94 12.90 9.36
N LEU A 676 44.10 12.48 8.43
CA LEU A 676 44.24 12.74 6.99
C LEU A 676 43.44 13.96 6.50
N GLY A 677 42.68 14.60 7.38
CA GLY A 677 41.94 15.82 7.07
C GLY A 677 40.46 15.77 7.46
N PRO A 678 39.63 16.66 6.87
CA PRO A 678 38.22 16.80 7.23
C PRO A 678 37.36 15.55 6.95
N LEU A 679 37.79 14.69 6.02
CA LEU A 679 37.06 13.48 5.64
C LEU A 679 37.61 12.19 6.28
N ASP A 680 38.66 12.29 7.09
CA ASP A 680 39.26 11.13 7.73
C ASP A 680 38.21 10.39 8.58
N GLY A 681 37.86 9.16 8.19
CA GLY A 681 36.90 8.31 8.87
C GLY A 681 35.44 8.63 8.63
N ILE A 682 35.14 9.54 7.68
CA ILE A 682 33.79 9.90 7.26
C ILE A 682 33.33 8.95 6.13
N PRO A 683 32.15 8.33 6.25
CA PRO A 683 31.60 7.47 5.20
C PRO A 683 31.13 8.25 3.97
N VAL A 684 31.39 7.71 2.79
CA VAL A 684 30.99 8.28 1.48
C VAL A 684 30.38 7.17 0.62
N LEU A 685 29.23 7.45 0.02
CA LEU A 685 28.65 6.63 -1.06
C LEU A 685 29.05 7.19 -2.42
N VAL A 686 29.13 6.36 -3.46
CA VAL A 686 29.42 6.83 -4.82
C VAL A 686 28.37 6.35 -5.82
N ASP A 687 28.08 7.15 -6.83
CA ASP A 687 27.20 6.77 -7.94
C ASP A 687 27.68 5.44 -8.58
N ASP A 688 26.76 4.53 -8.91
CA ASP A 688 27.05 3.20 -9.47
C ASP A 688 27.69 3.23 -10.88
N SER A 689 27.81 4.40 -11.49
CA SER A 689 28.65 4.63 -12.67
C SER A 689 30.14 4.83 -12.35
N ILE A 690 30.52 4.96 -11.07
CA ILE A 690 31.89 5.25 -10.63
C ILE A 690 32.55 3.97 -10.10
N SER A 691 33.69 3.62 -10.67
CA SER A 691 34.38 2.38 -10.31
C SER A 691 34.92 2.39 -8.89
N VAL A 692 34.54 1.38 -8.11
CA VAL A 692 35.17 0.99 -6.85
C VAL A 692 35.63 -0.44 -7.00
N LYS A 693 36.91 -0.72 -6.72
CA LYS A 693 37.53 -2.02 -6.99
C LYS A 693 36.79 -3.23 -6.40
N SER A 694 36.10 -3.04 -5.27
CA SER A 694 35.36 -4.09 -4.56
C SER A 694 33.88 -4.20 -4.94
N LEU A 695 33.37 -3.35 -5.85
CA LEU A 695 31.97 -3.28 -6.24
C LEU A 695 31.84 -3.40 -7.77
N ALA A 696 30.69 -3.88 -8.25
CA ALA A 696 30.42 -3.87 -9.68
C ALA A 696 30.03 -2.46 -10.13
N THR A 697 30.57 -1.98 -11.25
CA THR A 697 30.20 -0.70 -11.87
C THR A 697 29.13 -0.97 -12.92
N SER A 698 27.85 -0.83 -12.56
CA SER A 698 26.75 -1.24 -13.46
C SER A 698 26.00 -0.09 -14.13
N ALA A 699 26.16 1.14 -13.65
CA ALA A 699 25.32 2.29 -14.01
C ALA A 699 23.80 1.95 -14.00
N GLY A 700 23.38 1.12 -13.04
CA GLY A 700 22.02 0.60 -12.87
C GLY A 700 21.60 -0.45 -13.89
N SER A 701 22.46 -0.84 -14.84
CA SER A 701 22.05 -1.74 -15.93
C SER A 701 22.21 -3.21 -15.57
N ILE A 702 21.13 -3.98 -15.76
CA ILE A 702 21.16 -5.44 -15.58
C ILE A 702 22.18 -6.13 -16.50
N ALA A 703 22.51 -5.53 -17.65
CA ALA A 703 23.54 -6.04 -18.56
C ALA A 703 24.96 -5.93 -17.99
N LEU A 704 25.18 -5.07 -16.98
CA LEU A 704 26.48 -4.75 -16.39
C LEU A 704 26.58 -5.17 -14.92
N GLN A 705 25.62 -5.94 -14.39
CA GLN A 705 25.55 -6.32 -12.98
C GLN A 705 26.83 -6.98 -12.42
N ASP A 706 27.60 -7.66 -13.29
CA ASP A 706 28.81 -8.41 -12.97
C ASP A 706 30.11 -7.69 -13.40
N ASN A 707 30.02 -6.42 -13.79
CA ASN A 707 31.16 -5.64 -14.26
C ASN A 707 32.07 -5.17 -13.11
N LEU A 708 32.96 -6.04 -12.65
CA LEU A 708 33.93 -5.72 -11.59
C LEU A 708 35.17 -5.01 -12.17
N PRO A 709 35.47 -3.76 -11.76
CA PRO A 709 36.65 -3.02 -12.21
C PRO A 709 37.94 -3.55 -11.56
N SER A 710 39.08 -3.41 -12.25
CA SER A 710 40.39 -3.84 -11.71
C SER A 710 40.92 -2.91 -10.61
N ASP A 711 40.52 -1.64 -10.66
CA ASP A 711 41.05 -0.55 -9.86
C ASP A 711 39.94 0.45 -9.50
N ASP A 712 40.17 1.23 -8.43
CA ASP A 712 39.30 2.35 -8.08
C ASP A 712 39.38 3.45 -9.15
N ALA A 713 38.27 4.16 -9.37
CA ALA A 713 38.28 5.41 -10.11
C ALA A 713 39.25 6.41 -9.46
N ALA A 714 39.85 7.31 -10.26
CA ALA A 714 40.84 8.26 -9.75
C ALA A 714 40.25 9.14 -8.63
N LEU A 715 38.98 9.50 -8.72
CA LEU A 715 38.27 10.26 -7.69
C LEU A 715 38.08 9.46 -6.39
N VAL A 716 37.80 8.15 -6.49
CA VAL A 716 37.65 7.25 -5.33
C VAL A 716 39.00 7.05 -4.64
N ALA A 717 40.08 6.88 -5.40
CA ALA A 717 41.42 6.79 -4.86
C ALA A 717 41.81 8.06 -4.06
N LYS A 718 41.40 9.25 -4.54
CA LYS A 718 41.62 10.51 -3.82
C LYS A 718 40.79 10.62 -2.55
N LEU A 719 39.52 10.19 -2.56
CA LEU A 719 38.68 10.14 -1.35
C LEU A 719 39.31 9.23 -0.29
N LYS A 720 39.73 8.02 -0.66
CA LYS A 720 40.45 7.10 0.25
C LYS A 720 41.76 7.70 0.77
N ALA A 721 42.50 8.42 -0.07
CA ALA A 721 43.72 9.12 0.33
C ALA A 721 43.46 10.28 1.31
N ALA A 722 42.30 10.93 1.24
CA ALA A 722 41.83 11.91 2.21
C ALA A 722 41.29 11.26 3.51
N GLY A 723 41.27 9.92 3.57
CA GLY A 723 40.85 9.13 4.72
C GLY A 723 39.36 8.81 4.76
N ALA A 724 38.58 9.16 3.73
CA ALA A 724 37.18 8.78 3.63
C ALA A 724 37.01 7.25 3.57
N VAL A 725 35.92 6.77 4.13
CA VAL A 725 35.53 5.35 4.13
C VAL A 725 34.49 5.14 3.04
N ILE A 726 34.77 4.29 2.05
CA ILE A 726 33.80 4.08 0.96
C ILE A 726 32.76 3.06 1.45
N LEU A 727 31.55 3.55 1.73
CA LEU A 727 30.46 2.75 2.30
C LEU A 727 29.90 1.77 1.27
N GLY A 728 29.82 2.17 0.01
CA GLY A 728 29.10 1.45 -1.03
C GLY A 728 28.85 2.29 -2.26
N ASP A 729 27.94 1.83 -3.11
CA ASP A 729 27.45 2.54 -4.28
C ASP A 729 25.94 2.82 -4.20
N THR A 730 25.47 3.82 -4.96
CA THR A 730 24.07 4.24 -4.99
C THR A 730 23.38 3.85 -6.28
N ASN A 731 22.07 3.58 -6.20
CA ASN A 731 21.22 3.40 -7.37
C ASN A 731 21.13 4.71 -8.19
N VAL A 732 20.80 4.58 -9.47
CA VAL A 732 20.86 5.66 -10.47
C VAL A 732 19.70 5.57 -11.45
N THR A 733 19.44 6.64 -12.20
CA THR A 733 18.73 6.48 -13.48
C THR A 733 19.66 5.77 -14.46
N GLU A 734 19.22 4.66 -15.03
CA GLU A 734 20.06 3.75 -15.83
C GLU A 734 20.85 4.47 -16.94
N ILE A 735 22.17 4.21 -17.00
CA ILE A 735 23.14 4.80 -17.94
C ILE A 735 22.99 6.34 -18.01
N GLY A 736 22.94 6.98 -16.84
CA GLY A 736 22.82 8.43 -16.72
C GLY A 736 21.52 8.98 -17.33
N GLY A 737 20.47 8.16 -17.52
CA GLY A 737 19.24 8.56 -18.20
C GLY A 737 19.32 8.61 -19.72
N ALA A 738 20.42 8.13 -20.33
CA ALA A 738 20.54 8.02 -21.79
C ALA A 738 19.88 6.76 -22.38
N PHE A 739 19.25 5.93 -21.54
CA PHE A 739 18.71 4.63 -21.90
C PHE A 739 17.45 4.70 -22.79
N ASP A 740 16.38 5.32 -22.30
CA ASP A 740 15.11 5.51 -23.00
C ASP A 740 14.37 6.76 -22.49
N THR A 741 13.62 7.43 -23.35
CA THR A 741 12.86 8.64 -22.99
C THR A 741 11.60 8.36 -22.16
N ASN A 742 11.10 7.13 -22.17
CA ASN A 742 9.92 6.72 -21.40
C ASN A 742 10.26 6.27 -19.98
N MET A 743 11.55 6.18 -19.65
CA MET A 743 12.03 5.72 -18.35
C MET A 743 11.91 6.83 -17.31
N PRO A 744 11.24 6.61 -16.17
CA PRO A 744 11.17 7.58 -15.10
C PRO A 744 12.56 7.83 -14.50
N GLN A 745 12.79 9.05 -14.02
CA GLN A 745 14.03 9.39 -13.35
C GLN A 745 14.10 8.69 -11.98
N GLY A 746 15.27 8.10 -11.68
CA GLY A 746 15.52 7.28 -10.49
C GLY A 746 15.29 5.79 -10.72
N TYR A 747 14.80 5.36 -11.88
CA TYR A 747 14.67 3.93 -12.21
C TYR A 747 15.93 3.36 -12.85
N SER A 748 16.28 2.14 -12.44
CA SER A 748 17.16 1.27 -13.20
C SER A 748 16.70 -0.20 -13.23
N SER A 749 17.01 -0.92 -14.30
CA SER A 749 16.66 -2.34 -14.43
C SER A 749 17.30 -3.22 -13.36
N LEU A 750 18.43 -2.80 -12.79
CA LEU A 750 19.08 -3.47 -11.67
C LEU A 750 18.52 -3.00 -10.33
N GLY A 751 18.53 -1.70 -10.02
CA GLY A 751 18.20 -1.21 -8.68
C GLY A 751 16.72 -0.94 -8.40
N GLY A 752 15.87 -0.97 -9.43
CA GLY A 752 14.48 -0.51 -9.33
C GLY A 752 14.37 1.01 -9.23
N GLN A 753 13.22 1.52 -8.81
CA GLN A 753 12.94 2.95 -8.65
C GLN A 753 13.42 3.48 -7.28
N VAL A 754 14.26 4.51 -7.28
CA VAL A 754 14.58 5.31 -6.07
C VAL A 754 13.37 6.17 -5.69
N LEU A 755 12.99 6.14 -4.41
CA LEU A 755 11.89 6.94 -3.86
C LEU A 755 12.42 8.17 -3.12
N LEU A 756 11.70 9.30 -3.18
CA LEU A 756 12.06 10.51 -2.46
C LEU A 756 11.79 10.33 -0.95
N PRO A 757 12.80 10.48 -0.05
CA PRO A 757 12.61 10.26 1.39
C PRO A 757 11.52 11.12 2.04
N SER A 758 11.33 12.36 1.55
CA SER A 758 10.31 13.30 2.05
C SER A 758 8.91 13.07 1.46
N ASP A 759 8.80 12.33 0.35
CA ASP A 759 7.52 11.98 -0.27
C ASP A 759 7.65 10.83 -1.26
N THR A 760 7.40 9.59 -0.83
CA THR A 760 7.74 8.37 -1.58
C THR A 760 6.91 8.15 -2.85
N ASN A 761 5.92 9.00 -3.12
CA ASN A 761 5.09 9.00 -4.33
C ASN A 761 5.56 9.99 -5.40
N LYS A 762 6.52 10.87 -5.08
CA LYS A 762 7.02 11.89 -6.00
C LYS A 762 8.36 11.48 -6.57
N SER A 763 8.59 11.88 -7.82
CA SER A 763 9.88 11.70 -8.45
C SER A 763 10.93 12.48 -7.68
N ILE A 764 12.00 11.80 -7.28
CA ILE A 764 13.18 12.45 -6.76
C ILE A 764 13.92 13.22 -7.86
N GLY A 765 13.78 12.85 -9.13
CA GLY A 765 14.62 13.34 -10.23
C GLY A 765 15.77 12.37 -10.53
N GLY A 766 16.71 12.75 -11.38
CA GLY A 766 17.86 11.88 -11.71
C GLY A 766 18.70 12.42 -12.86
N SER A 767 19.88 11.85 -13.13
CA SER A 767 20.27 10.47 -12.84
C SER A 767 20.85 10.11 -11.48
N SER A 768 21.36 11.06 -10.69
CA SER A 768 22.01 10.81 -9.39
C SER A 768 21.00 10.63 -8.23
N ALA A 769 19.88 9.96 -8.51
CA ALA A 769 18.76 9.82 -7.58
C ALA A 769 19.19 9.15 -6.26
N GLY A 770 19.96 8.06 -6.31
CA GLY A 770 20.40 7.36 -5.12
C GLY A 770 21.38 8.18 -4.28
N SER A 771 22.33 8.90 -4.89
CA SER A 771 23.27 9.77 -4.16
C SER A 771 22.54 10.82 -3.31
N THR A 772 21.53 11.47 -3.88
CA THR A 772 20.81 12.54 -3.18
C THR A 772 19.80 11.99 -2.16
N ALA A 773 19.10 10.89 -2.48
CA ALA A 773 18.23 10.18 -1.55
C ALA A 773 19.00 9.65 -0.34
N ALA A 774 20.18 9.05 -0.56
CA ALA A 774 20.99 8.46 0.48
C ALA A 774 21.50 9.50 1.47
N VAL A 775 21.97 10.66 0.97
CA VAL A 775 22.37 11.78 1.83
C VAL A 775 21.15 12.31 2.59
N ALA A 776 20.04 12.59 1.91
CA ALA A 776 18.83 13.13 2.55
C ALA A 776 18.30 12.19 3.66
N ALA A 777 18.26 10.89 3.38
CA ALA A 777 17.82 9.87 4.32
C ALA A 777 18.81 9.60 5.45
N GLY A 778 20.04 10.16 5.42
CA GLY A 778 21.08 9.91 6.43
C GLY A 778 21.72 8.51 6.33
N PHE A 779 21.75 7.90 5.15
CA PHE A 779 22.48 6.66 4.89
C PHE A 779 23.99 6.86 4.82
N ALA A 780 24.43 8.05 4.43
CA ALA A 780 25.78 8.55 4.55
C ALA A 780 25.74 10.10 4.59
N PRO A 781 26.71 10.78 5.23
CA PRO A 781 26.74 12.24 5.26
C PRO A 781 27.18 12.86 3.92
N LEU A 782 27.82 12.06 3.06
CA LEU A 782 28.38 12.47 1.78
C LEU A 782 28.10 11.41 0.70
N ALA A 783 27.91 11.88 -0.52
CA ALA A 783 27.91 11.03 -1.69
C ALA A 783 28.50 11.74 -2.91
N VAL A 784 29.10 10.98 -3.83
CA VAL A 784 29.44 11.49 -5.16
C VAL A 784 28.31 11.17 -6.13
N GLY A 785 27.82 12.19 -6.83
CA GLY A 785 26.88 12.04 -7.94
C GLY A 785 27.51 12.38 -9.29
N MET A 786 26.72 12.30 -10.34
CA MET A 786 27.13 12.53 -11.73
C MET A 786 26.15 13.43 -12.48
N GLU A 787 26.68 14.45 -13.17
CA GLU A 787 25.91 15.27 -14.11
C GLU A 787 26.65 15.37 -15.45
N THR A 788 26.01 14.89 -16.51
CA THR A 788 26.57 14.93 -17.86
C THR A 788 26.06 16.17 -18.57
N SER A 789 24.80 16.15 -19.02
CA SER A 789 24.11 17.21 -19.79
C SER A 789 22.98 16.54 -20.58
N THR A 790 22.11 15.78 -19.89
CA THR A 790 20.75 15.69 -20.40
C THR A 790 20.06 17.02 -20.11
N ASP A 791 19.07 17.40 -20.90
CA ASP A 791 18.32 18.65 -20.70
C ASP A 791 17.42 18.62 -19.42
N SER A 792 17.87 17.92 -18.36
CA SER A 792 17.13 17.61 -17.14
C SER A 792 17.93 17.74 -15.83
N ALA A 793 19.17 18.24 -15.85
CA ALA A 793 19.98 18.53 -14.64
C ALA A 793 20.12 17.34 -13.66
N GLN A 794 21.01 16.40 -13.99
CA GLN A 794 21.05 15.03 -13.47
C GLN A 794 21.47 14.85 -12.00
N LEU A 795 22.11 15.84 -11.41
CA LEU A 795 22.55 15.91 -10.02
C LEU A 795 21.82 17.05 -9.29
N ILE A 796 21.68 18.20 -9.96
CA ILE A 796 21.11 19.42 -9.38
C ILE A 796 19.60 19.28 -9.12
N THR A 797 18.83 18.71 -10.05
CA THR A 797 17.40 18.47 -9.82
C THR A 797 17.15 17.52 -8.64
N PRO A 798 17.76 16.32 -8.59
CA PRO A 798 17.48 15.42 -7.50
C PRO A 798 17.98 15.89 -6.13
N ALA A 799 19.03 16.71 -6.06
CA ALA A 799 19.48 17.31 -4.82
C ALA A 799 18.53 18.43 -4.35
N ALA A 800 17.99 19.23 -5.28
CA ALA A 800 16.98 20.24 -4.97
C ALA A 800 15.70 19.62 -4.37
N ASN A 801 15.19 18.54 -4.98
CA ASN A 801 14.00 17.83 -4.51
C ASN A 801 14.22 17.14 -3.15
N ALA A 802 15.40 16.54 -2.94
CA ALA A 802 15.74 15.86 -1.70
C ALA A 802 16.14 16.84 -0.57
N GLY A 803 16.27 18.13 -0.87
CA GLY A 803 16.66 19.15 0.10
C GLY A 803 18.11 19.03 0.57
N VAL A 804 19.03 18.58 -0.29
CA VAL A 804 20.47 18.47 0.03
C VAL A 804 21.30 19.42 -0.83
N VAL A 805 22.56 19.61 -0.46
CA VAL A 805 23.50 20.43 -1.22
C VAL A 805 24.20 19.55 -2.25
N ALA A 806 24.25 20.00 -3.50
CA ALA A 806 25.05 19.35 -4.52
C ALA A 806 25.68 20.37 -5.45
N LEU A 807 26.89 20.06 -5.93
CA LEU A 807 27.63 20.86 -6.89
C LEU A 807 27.98 20.00 -8.09
N LYS A 808 27.47 20.38 -9.26
CA LYS A 808 28.10 20.04 -10.54
C LYS A 808 29.32 20.96 -10.69
N PRO A 809 30.56 20.44 -10.69
CA PRO A 809 31.74 21.28 -10.90
C PRO A 809 31.89 21.68 -12.38
N THR A 810 32.82 22.59 -12.67
CA THR A 810 33.25 22.85 -14.05
C THR A 810 33.73 21.54 -14.67
N VAL A 811 33.30 21.27 -15.90
CA VAL A 811 33.66 20.02 -16.59
C VAL A 811 35.17 19.90 -16.70
N GLY A 812 35.71 18.77 -16.25
CA GLY A 812 37.15 18.49 -16.18
C GLY A 812 37.87 18.92 -14.90
N THR A 813 37.18 19.57 -13.95
CA THR A 813 37.74 19.87 -12.61
C THR A 813 37.97 18.58 -11.80
N VAL A 814 37.03 17.63 -11.88
CA VAL A 814 37.15 16.29 -11.30
C VAL A 814 37.52 15.30 -12.41
N SER A 815 38.39 14.33 -12.12
CA SER A 815 38.82 13.34 -13.12
C SER A 815 37.69 12.38 -13.49
N HIS A 816 37.62 12.02 -14.78
CA HIS A 816 36.67 11.03 -15.31
C HIS A 816 37.28 9.61 -15.36
N ASP A 817 38.55 9.45 -14.98
CA ASP A 817 39.22 8.15 -15.03
C ASP A 817 38.53 7.16 -14.08
N GLY A 818 37.99 6.08 -14.65
CA GLY A 818 37.23 5.05 -13.94
C GLY A 818 35.74 5.39 -13.74
N VAL A 819 35.24 6.45 -14.36
CA VAL A 819 33.80 6.75 -14.47
C VAL A 819 33.29 6.19 -15.79
N LEU A 820 32.14 5.49 -15.75
CA LEU A 820 31.47 5.00 -16.94
C LEU A 820 30.95 6.21 -17.76
N PRO A 821 31.41 6.38 -19.01
CA PRO A 821 31.15 7.62 -19.75
C PRO A 821 29.74 7.64 -20.34
N VAL A 822 29.08 8.80 -20.28
CA VAL A 822 27.85 9.07 -21.02
C VAL A 822 28.14 10.10 -22.12
N ALA A 823 28.77 11.22 -21.76
CA ALA A 823 29.31 12.16 -22.73
C ALA A 823 30.52 12.87 -22.13
N THR A 824 31.73 12.36 -22.40
CA THR A 824 32.98 12.80 -21.76
C THR A 824 33.22 14.32 -21.82
N SER A 825 32.67 15.00 -22.84
CA SER A 825 32.80 16.45 -22.99
C SER A 825 31.91 17.28 -22.06
N GLN A 826 31.00 16.63 -21.33
CA GLN A 826 30.00 17.26 -20.44
C GLN A 826 29.89 16.56 -19.08
N ASP A 827 30.24 15.28 -19.01
CA ASP A 827 30.42 14.48 -17.80
C ASP A 827 31.12 15.27 -16.67
N ALA A 828 30.49 15.33 -15.49
CA ALA A 828 30.99 16.07 -14.34
C ALA A 828 30.58 15.37 -13.04
N PRO A 829 31.44 14.48 -12.49
CA PRO A 829 31.24 13.92 -11.16
C PRO A 829 31.32 15.02 -10.11
N GLY A 830 30.34 15.07 -9.20
CA GLY A 830 30.15 16.18 -8.28
C GLY A 830 29.82 15.74 -6.85
N PRO A 831 30.24 16.51 -5.83
CA PRO A 831 29.94 16.22 -4.43
C PRO A 831 28.46 16.48 -4.07
N VAL A 832 27.95 15.70 -3.12
CA VAL A 832 26.63 15.81 -2.49
C VAL A 832 26.81 15.74 -0.98
N GLY A 833 26.26 16.72 -0.26
CA GLY A 833 26.39 16.78 1.19
C GLY A 833 25.18 17.40 1.87
N GLN A 834 25.17 17.30 3.20
CA GLN A 834 24.16 17.92 4.06
C GLN A 834 24.28 19.45 4.11
N THR A 835 25.51 19.95 3.95
CA THR A 835 25.83 21.39 4.02
C THR A 835 26.79 21.81 2.92
N VAL A 836 26.86 23.12 2.64
CA VAL A 836 27.82 23.69 1.69
C VAL A 836 29.26 23.44 2.12
N PHE A 837 29.54 23.43 3.43
CA PHE A 837 30.86 23.05 3.94
C PHE A 837 31.22 21.61 3.58
N ASP A 838 30.29 20.67 3.75
CA ASP A 838 30.52 19.26 3.42
C ASP A 838 30.82 19.08 1.93
N THR A 839 30.03 19.71 1.07
CA THR A 839 30.24 19.72 -0.39
C THR A 839 31.59 20.34 -0.76
N ALA A 840 32.02 21.42 -0.09
CA ALA A 840 33.34 22.01 -0.31
C ALA A 840 34.49 21.10 0.15
N ALA A 841 34.34 20.43 1.31
CA ALA A 841 35.33 19.49 1.83
C ALA A 841 35.49 18.27 0.91
N GLU A 842 34.37 17.75 0.41
CA GLU A 842 34.37 16.65 -0.56
C GLU A 842 35.00 17.06 -1.90
N LEU A 843 34.63 18.22 -2.47
CA LEU A 843 35.29 18.76 -3.66
C LEU A 843 36.79 18.91 -3.47
N SER A 844 37.21 19.29 -2.26
CA SER A 844 38.62 19.45 -1.94
C SER A 844 39.39 18.14 -2.04
N ALA A 845 38.78 17.03 -1.59
CA ALA A 845 39.35 15.70 -1.75
C ALA A 845 39.36 15.27 -3.23
N LEU A 846 38.26 15.47 -3.96
CA LEU A 846 38.13 15.07 -5.38
C LEU A 846 39.15 15.77 -6.29
N THR A 847 39.49 17.03 -5.98
CA THR A 847 40.36 17.86 -6.82
C THR A 847 41.80 17.92 -6.30
N GLY A 848 42.00 17.92 -4.98
CA GLY A 848 43.24 18.26 -4.31
C GLY A 848 43.42 19.77 -4.04
N HIS A 849 42.40 20.59 -4.30
CA HIS A 849 42.39 22.02 -4.02
C HIS A 849 41.49 22.32 -2.82
N ASP A 850 41.96 23.09 -1.83
CA ASP A 850 41.16 23.38 -0.63
C ASP A 850 40.10 24.48 -0.89
N TYR A 851 38.83 24.08 -0.92
CA TYR A 851 37.67 24.95 -1.05
C TYR A 851 37.06 25.36 0.30
N THR A 852 37.54 24.85 1.43
CA THR A 852 36.96 25.10 2.76
C THR A 852 37.50 26.36 3.42
N THR A 853 38.79 26.66 3.25
CA THR A 853 39.46 27.80 3.91
C THR A 853 38.89 29.17 3.50
N GLY A 854 38.28 29.28 2.32
CA GLY A 854 37.72 30.52 1.80
C GLY A 854 36.29 30.84 2.24
N LEU A 855 35.59 29.90 2.88
CA LEU A 855 34.18 30.03 3.22
C LEU A 855 33.95 31.08 4.32
N SER A 856 33.01 32.00 4.09
CA SER A 856 32.69 33.11 4.97
C SER A 856 31.20 33.41 4.99
N ALA A 857 30.62 33.58 6.18
CA ALA A 857 29.23 33.98 6.35
C ALA A 857 28.91 35.38 5.80
N THR A 858 29.92 36.17 5.43
CA THR A 858 29.76 37.53 4.89
C THR A 858 30.13 37.65 3.40
N ALA A 859 30.39 36.53 2.71
CA ALA A 859 30.89 36.52 1.34
C ALA A 859 30.02 37.27 0.32
N LEU A 860 28.71 37.31 0.56
CA LEU A 860 27.72 37.99 -0.28
C LEU A 860 27.74 39.52 -0.16
N SER A 861 28.41 40.08 0.85
CA SER A 861 28.45 41.54 1.06
C SER A 861 29.13 42.26 -0.11
N GLY A 862 28.38 43.13 -0.80
CA GLY A 862 28.86 43.90 -1.93
C GLY A 862 28.90 43.13 -3.26
N LYS A 863 28.49 41.86 -3.26
CA LYS A 863 28.38 41.05 -4.49
C LYS A 863 27.17 41.48 -5.32
N LYS A 864 27.26 41.24 -6.63
CA LYS A 864 26.13 41.41 -7.56
C LYS A 864 25.67 40.05 -8.01
N ILE A 865 24.42 39.72 -7.74
CA ILE A 865 23.82 38.43 -8.12
C ILE A 865 22.76 38.70 -9.18
N ALA A 866 22.91 38.09 -10.35
CA ALA A 866 21.85 38.11 -11.35
C ALA A 866 20.72 37.18 -10.89
N VAL A 867 19.47 37.57 -11.05
CA VAL A 867 18.32 36.76 -10.60
C VAL A 867 17.32 36.59 -11.73
N ILE A 868 16.82 35.37 -11.90
CA ILE A 868 15.68 35.11 -12.78
C ILE A 868 14.41 35.35 -11.98
N ALA A 869 13.47 36.10 -12.55
CA ALA A 869 12.23 36.43 -11.88
C ALA A 869 11.39 35.16 -11.63
N ASN A 870 10.98 34.96 -10.38
CA ASN A 870 10.01 33.95 -9.97
C ASN A 870 9.28 34.45 -8.71
N THR A 871 7.98 34.20 -8.65
CA THR A 871 7.08 34.61 -7.54
C THR A 871 6.69 33.46 -6.63
N THR A 872 7.00 32.22 -6.99
CA THR A 872 6.64 31.02 -6.22
C THR A 872 7.53 30.90 -4.99
N ALA A 873 6.92 30.74 -3.81
CA ALA A 873 7.64 30.46 -2.57
C ALA A 873 8.45 29.15 -2.69
N PRO A 874 9.64 29.05 -2.08
CA PRO A 874 10.30 30.01 -1.20
C PRO A 874 11.19 31.06 -1.91
N TYR A 875 11.20 31.09 -3.24
CA TYR A 875 12.18 31.87 -4.01
C TYR A 875 12.24 33.38 -3.68
N PRO A 876 11.11 34.11 -3.50
CA PRO A 876 11.16 35.50 -3.05
C PRO A 876 11.84 35.71 -1.70
N ALA A 877 11.68 34.78 -0.74
CA ALA A 877 12.33 34.88 0.57
C ALA A 877 13.84 34.68 0.46
N ALA A 878 14.30 33.82 -0.47
CA ALA A 878 15.71 33.68 -0.78
C ALA A 878 16.31 35.00 -1.31
N LEU A 879 15.60 35.72 -2.18
CA LEU A 879 16.04 37.04 -2.66
C LEU A 879 16.16 38.06 -1.52
N THR A 880 15.21 38.07 -0.58
CA THR A 880 15.29 38.91 0.61
C THR A 880 16.50 38.57 1.48
N THR A 881 16.83 37.28 1.62
CA THR A 881 18.00 36.82 2.38
C THR A 881 19.30 37.32 1.73
N LEU A 882 19.43 37.19 0.40
CA LEU A 882 20.60 37.70 -0.33
C LEU A 882 20.80 39.21 -0.13
N THR A 883 19.73 40.00 -0.26
CA THR A 883 19.81 41.46 -0.08
C THR A 883 20.14 41.86 1.37
N THR A 884 19.64 41.09 2.35
CA THR A 884 19.98 41.28 3.77
C THR A 884 21.45 41.02 4.06
N LEU A 885 22.06 40.06 3.36
CA LEU A 885 23.50 39.77 3.44
C LEU A 885 24.38 40.78 2.69
N GLY A 886 23.78 41.83 2.11
CA GLY A 886 24.49 42.92 1.44
C GLY A 886 24.76 42.66 -0.04
N ALA A 887 24.19 41.63 -0.65
CA ALA A 887 24.25 41.44 -2.09
C ALA A 887 23.26 42.37 -2.81
N THR A 888 23.63 42.83 -4.00
CA THR A 888 22.71 43.53 -4.92
C THR A 888 22.16 42.54 -5.93
N THR A 889 20.85 42.35 -5.96
CA THR A 889 20.20 41.48 -6.96
C THR A 889 19.80 42.28 -8.19
N THR A 890 20.16 41.79 -9.39
CA THR A 890 19.74 42.38 -10.67
C THR A 890 18.87 41.38 -11.42
N THR A 891 17.60 41.71 -11.66
CA THR A 891 16.73 40.85 -12.48
C THR A 891 17.22 40.84 -13.92
N VAL A 892 17.43 39.64 -14.48
CA VAL A 892 17.87 39.46 -15.86
C VAL A 892 16.91 38.56 -16.63
N THR A 893 16.77 38.82 -17.93
CA THR A 893 16.13 37.90 -18.87
C THR A 893 17.24 37.20 -19.64
N PRO A 894 17.34 35.86 -19.57
CA PRO A 894 18.39 35.14 -20.27
C PRO A 894 18.27 35.30 -21.79
N GLY A 895 19.41 35.20 -22.48
CA GLY A 895 19.40 34.97 -23.92
C GLY A 895 18.74 33.64 -24.29
N ALA A 896 18.41 33.48 -25.57
CA ALA A 896 17.85 32.22 -26.06
C ALA A 896 18.82 31.05 -25.85
N ALA A 897 18.30 29.91 -25.42
CA ALA A 897 19.07 28.67 -25.35
C ALA A 897 19.60 28.27 -26.74
N THR A 898 20.71 27.54 -26.77
CA THR A 898 21.28 27.07 -28.03
C THR A 898 20.31 26.15 -28.77
N THR A 899 20.24 26.32 -30.09
CA THR A 899 19.51 25.42 -31.00
C THR A 899 20.38 24.29 -31.53
N ALA A 900 21.64 24.19 -31.08
CA ALA A 900 22.52 23.08 -31.44
C ALA A 900 21.92 21.74 -30.94
N PRO A 901 21.87 20.69 -31.78
CA PRO A 901 21.48 19.35 -31.35
C PRO A 901 22.36 18.81 -30.23
N SER A 902 21.80 17.93 -29.40
CA SER A 902 22.55 17.24 -28.34
C SER A 902 23.71 16.42 -28.92
N ILE A 903 24.84 16.44 -28.22
CA ILE A 903 26.05 15.66 -28.56
C ILE A 903 26.11 14.32 -27.84
N VAL A 904 25.25 14.13 -26.82
CA VAL A 904 25.25 12.94 -25.95
C VAL A 904 25.13 11.64 -26.73
N PRO A 905 24.22 11.47 -27.71
CA PRO A 905 24.11 10.21 -28.44
C PRO A 905 25.41 9.80 -29.16
N TYR A 906 26.12 10.79 -29.72
CA TYR A 906 27.39 10.53 -30.42
C TYR A 906 28.52 10.18 -29.47
N GLU A 907 28.64 10.91 -28.35
CA GLU A 907 29.68 10.59 -27.36
C GLU A 907 29.42 9.28 -26.65
N LEU A 908 28.15 8.95 -26.34
CA LEU A 908 27.79 7.67 -25.77
C LEU A 908 28.25 6.52 -26.68
N GLN A 909 27.96 6.59 -27.98
CA GLN A 909 28.43 5.57 -28.94
C GLN A 909 29.95 5.53 -29.10
N ARG A 910 30.63 6.68 -29.00
CA ARG A 910 32.09 6.78 -29.14
C ARG A 910 32.82 6.22 -27.91
N ASP A 911 32.34 6.56 -26.72
CA ASP A 911 33.05 6.39 -25.45
C ASP A 911 32.60 5.14 -24.67
N PHE A 912 31.33 4.74 -24.83
CA PHE A 912 30.78 3.54 -24.20
C PHE A 912 31.24 2.29 -24.98
N LYS A 913 32.29 1.66 -24.45
CA LYS A 913 32.85 0.44 -25.05
C LYS A 913 31.79 -0.68 -25.04
N SER A 914 31.39 -1.13 -26.24
CA SER A 914 30.42 -2.20 -26.45
C SER A 914 28.95 -1.83 -26.21
N LEU A 915 28.54 -0.59 -26.53
CA LEU A 915 27.12 -0.17 -26.48
C LEU A 915 26.18 -1.17 -27.20
N GLN A 916 26.58 -1.67 -28.37
CA GLN A 916 25.80 -2.66 -29.12
C GLN A 916 25.60 -3.96 -28.33
N SER A 917 26.56 -4.40 -27.53
CA SER A 917 26.43 -5.62 -26.73
C SER A 917 25.41 -5.45 -25.59
N VAL A 918 25.30 -4.26 -25.01
CA VAL A 918 24.23 -3.94 -24.05
C VAL A 918 22.87 -3.97 -24.75
N ILE A 919 22.77 -3.36 -25.93
CA ILE A 919 21.53 -3.37 -26.75
C ILE A 919 21.09 -4.79 -27.09
N ASP A 920 22.04 -5.63 -27.52
CA ASP A 920 21.79 -7.03 -27.87
C ASP A 920 21.40 -7.85 -26.64
N TYR A 921 22.08 -7.64 -25.50
CA TYR A 921 21.74 -8.29 -24.24
C TYR A 921 20.31 -7.96 -23.81
N ASN A 922 19.94 -6.67 -23.81
CA ASN A 922 18.62 -6.22 -23.41
C ASN A 922 17.54 -6.77 -24.36
N THR A 923 17.83 -6.84 -25.66
CA THR A 923 16.92 -7.44 -26.65
C THR A 923 16.70 -8.93 -26.37
N ALA A 924 17.76 -9.66 -26.00
CA ALA A 924 17.66 -11.06 -25.62
C ALA A 924 16.96 -11.28 -24.26
N HIS A 925 16.94 -10.27 -23.39
CA HIS A 925 16.38 -10.31 -22.04
C HIS A 925 15.32 -9.22 -21.82
N ALA A 926 14.41 -9.05 -22.77
CA ALA A 926 13.47 -7.93 -22.78
C ALA A 926 12.61 -7.80 -21.52
N ALA A 927 12.30 -8.92 -20.85
CA ALA A 927 11.56 -8.93 -19.58
C ALA A 927 12.30 -8.23 -18.43
N GLU A 928 13.63 -8.32 -18.39
CA GLU A 928 14.45 -7.70 -17.34
C GLU A 928 14.98 -6.33 -17.78
N GLY A 929 15.46 -6.21 -19.02
CA GLY A 929 16.18 -5.03 -19.50
C GLY A 929 15.34 -3.98 -20.24
N LEU A 930 14.10 -4.27 -20.67
CA LEU A 930 13.34 -3.41 -21.59
C LEU A 930 11.95 -3.00 -21.10
N LYS A 931 11.74 -2.82 -19.79
CA LYS A 931 10.46 -2.31 -19.25
C LYS A 931 10.02 -1.01 -19.93
N PHE A 932 10.94 -0.07 -20.10
CA PHE A 932 10.68 1.23 -20.72
C PHE A 932 11.15 1.34 -22.19
N GLY A 933 11.79 0.30 -22.73
CA GLY A 933 12.47 0.35 -24.03
C GLY A 933 13.95 0.72 -23.90
N GLN A 934 14.64 0.92 -25.04
CA GLN A 934 16.05 1.34 -25.11
C GLN A 934 16.33 2.24 -26.31
N THR A 935 15.36 3.08 -26.66
CA THR A 935 15.40 3.94 -27.84
C THR A 935 16.57 4.91 -27.80
N GLY A 936 16.97 5.39 -26.62
CA GLY A 936 18.15 6.23 -26.43
C GLY A 936 19.45 5.52 -26.82
N LEU A 937 19.63 4.26 -26.37
CA LEU A 937 20.80 3.46 -26.74
C LEU A 937 20.85 3.16 -28.24
N THR A 938 19.73 2.75 -28.83
CA THR A 938 19.67 2.44 -30.28
C THR A 938 19.89 3.68 -31.14
N ALA A 939 19.38 4.85 -30.73
CA ALA A 939 19.63 6.10 -31.39
C ALA A 939 21.11 6.50 -31.32
N ALA A 940 21.73 6.37 -30.14
CA ALA A 940 23.16 6.58 -29.96
C ALA A 940 24.00 5.66 -30.87
N ALA A 941 23.70 4.36 -30.89
CA ALA A 941 24.40 3.39 -31.72
C ALA A 941 24.34 3.70 -33.23
N ALA A 942 23.28 4.39 -33.68
CA ALA A 942 23.11 4.83 -35.06
C ALA A 942 23.88 6.12 -35.41
N THR A 943 24.43 6.84 -34.43
CA THR A 943 25.14 8.10 -34.68
C THR A 943 26.59 7.88 -35.10
N THR A 944 26.92 8.24 -36.35
CA THR A 944 28.26 8.06 -36.92
C THR A 944 28.87 9.33 -37.53
N ASP A 945 28.13 10.44 -37.56
CA ASP A 945 28.57 11.69 -38.20
C ASP A 945 29.46 12.52 -37.26
N SER A 946 30.77 12.28 -37.35
CA SER A 946 31.78 13.01 -36.58
C SER A 946 31.86 14.50 -36.89
N ALA A 947 31.48 14.91 -38.11
CA ALA A 947 31.57 16.31 -38.55
C ALA A 947 30.39 17.13 -38.00
N ALA A 948 29.19 16.56 -38.03
CA ALA A 948 28.02 17.13 -37.36
C ALA A 948 28.26 17.21 -35.85
N TYR A 949 28.77 16.15 -35.23
CA TYR A 949 29.16 16.16 -33.82
C TYR A 949 30.12 17.32 -33.48
N ALA A 950 31.23 17.45 -34.21
CA ALA A 950 32.21 18.52 -33.95
C ALA A 950 31.60 19.92 -34.07
N THR A 951 30.71 20.11 -35.05
CA THR A 951 29.97 21.37 -35.25
C THR A 951 29.00 21.63 -34.10
N ASN A 952 28.22 20.63 -33.71
CA ASN A 952 27.22 20.74 -32.64
C ASN A 952 27.87 20.98 -31.28
N LEU A 953 28.97 20.29 -30.97
CA LEU A 953 29.75 20.51 -29.75
C LEU A 953 30.29 21.95 -29.70
N ALA A 954 30.95 22.39 -30.77
CA ALA A 954 31.53 23.73 -30.83
C ALA A 954 30.44 24.81 -30.71
N LYS A 955 29.34 24.67 -31.45
CA LYS A 955 28.23 25.63 -31.44
C LYS A 955 27.48 25.62 -30.11
N GLY A 956 27.10 24.44 -29.62
CA GLY A 956 26.35 24.29 -28.37
C GLY A 956 27.10 24.89 -27.19
N LYS A 957 28.41 24.62 -27.10
CA LYS A 957 29.28 25.20 -26.06
C LYS A 957 29.43 26.72 -26.23
N ALA A 958 29.70 27.20 -27.45
CA ALA A 958 29.91 28.62 -27.70
C ALA A 958 28.66 29.47 -27.43
N ASP A 959 27.50 29.04 -27.92
CA ASP A 959 26.21 29.70 -27.71
C ASP A 959 25.87 29.75 -26.22
N SER A 960 25.99 28.61 -25.53
CA SER A 960 25.63 28.51 -24.10
C SER A 960 26.56 29.34 -23.23
N LYS A 961 27.88 29.32 -23.53
CA LYS A 961 28.87 30.19 -22.90
C LYS A 961 28.54 31.67 -23.12
N ALA A 962 28.14 32.06 -24.33
CA ALA A 962 27.79 33.45 -24.62
C ALA A 962 26.59 33.94 -23.80
N VAL A 963 25.58 33.10 -23.57
CA VAL A 963 24.42 33.42 -22.71
C VAL A 963 24.88 33.67 -21.27
N LEU A 964 25.67 32.77 -20.70
CA LEU A 964 26.10 32.86 -19.30
C LEU A 964 27.12 33.98 -19.08
N ASP A 965 28.10 34.12 -19.96
CA ASP A 965 29.13 35.16 -19.88
C ASP A 965 28.52 36.57 -19.98
N ALA A 966 27.49 36.75 -20.80
CA ALA A 966 26.80 38.04 -20.89
C ALA A 966 26.18 38.46 -19.55
N ILE A 967 25.67 37.50 -18.79
CA ILE A 967 25.08 37.74 -17.47
C ILE A 967 26.19 37.90 -16.42
N LEU A 968 27.17 37.00 -16.40
CA LEU A 968 28.26 36.96 -15.42
C LEU A 968 29.30 38.08 -15.61
N ALA A 969 29.34 38.75 -16.77
CA ALA A 969 30.24 39.89 -16.99
C ALA A 969 30.08 41.03 -15.96
N ALA A 970 28.88 41.16 -15.37
CA ALA A 970 28.58 42.18 -14.36
C ALA A 970 28.14 41.60 -13.00
N ASN A 971 28.13 40.28 -12.85
CA ASN A 971 27.57 39.57 -11.70
C ASN A 971 28.48 38.41 -11.27
N SER A 972 28.58 38.15 -9.97
CA SER A 972 29.38 37.06 -9.40
C SER A 972 28.75 35.68 -9.62
N ALA A 973 27.41 35.62 -9.60
CA ALA A 973 26.66 34.39 -9.85
C ALA A 973 25.27 34.72 -10.44
N ILE A 974 24.60 33.68 -10.95
CA ILE A 974 23.21 33.71 -11.39
C ILE A 974 22.38 32.84 -10.46
N LEU A 975 21.39 33.43 -9.82
CA LEU A 975 20.36 32.71 -9.07
C LEU A 975 19.19 32.36 -10.00
N VAL A 976 18.80 31.10 -9.99
CA VAL A 976 17.65 30.59 -10.73
C VAL A 976 16.75 29.77 -9.82
N PRO A 977 15.42 29.76 -10.04
CA PRO A 977 14.53 28.85 -9.33
C PRO A 977 14.81 27.41 -9.75
N GLN A 978 14.43 26.46 -8.90
CA GLN A 978 14.43 25.04 -9.26
C GLN A 978 13.70 24.78 -10.58
N GLY A 979 14.25 23.87 -11.40
CA GLY A 979 13.69 23.50 -12.71
C GLY A 979 13.92 24.51 -13.83
N ASN A 980 14.71 25.56 -13.61
CA ASN A 980 14.99 26.54 -14.65
C ASN A 980 15.92 26.00 -15.75
N ALA A 981 15.56 26.25 -17.02
CA ALA A 981 16.32 25.79 -18.19
C ALA A 981 17.76 26.33 -18.27
N LEU A 982 18.12 27.39 -17.54
CA LEU A 982 19.50 27.88 -17.47
C LEU A 982 20.47 26.86 -16.88
N VAL A 983 20.01 25.91 -16.08
CA VAL A 983 20.87 24.81 -15.59
C VAL A 983 21.39 24.00 -16.78
N ASN A 984 20.52 23.61 -17.71
CA ASN A 984 20.91 22.90 -18.92
C ASN A 984 21.88 23.72 -19.82
N VAL A 985 21.73 25.05 -19.81
CA VAL A 985 22.66 25.96 -20.51
C VAL A 985 24.04 25.94 -19.83
N ALA A 986 24.09 25.93 -18.50
CA ALA A 986 25.32 25.77 -17.73
C ALA A 986 25.98 24.41 -17.99
N ASP A 987 25.20 23.34 -18.08
CA ASP A 987 25.69 21.99 -18.38
C ASP A 987 26.38 21.93 -19.73
N ARG A 988 25.73 22.45 -20.77
CA ARG A 988 26.30 22.52 -22.13
C ARG A 988 27.52 23.43 -22.21
N ALA A 989 27.57 24.51 -21.41
CA ALA A 989 28.75 25.38 -21.33
C ALA A 989 29.90 24.74 -20.54
N GLY A 990 29.59 23.79 -19.66
CA GLY A 990 30.50 23.17 -18.71
C GLY A 990 30.77 24.02 -17.47
N TYR A 991 29.83 24.89 -17.08
CA TYR A 991 29.95 25.82 -15.95
C TYR A 991 29.52 25.14 -14.64
N PRO A 992 30.04 25.57 -13.49
CA PRO A 992 29.65 25.02 -12.22
C PRO A 992 28.23 25.45 -11.83
N VAL A 993 27.45 24.51 -11.32
CA VAL A 993 26.08 24.71 -10.84
C VAL A 993 25.97 24.12 -9.45
N LEU A 994 25.46 24.89 -8.50
CA LEU A 994 25.25 24.47 -7.13
C LEU A 994 23.78 24.59 -6.76
N THR A 995 23.21 23.55 -6.16
CA THR A 995 21.92 23.65 -5.47
C THR A 995 22.11 23.54 -3.97
N LEU A 996 21.27 24.26 -3.23
CA LEU A 996 21.17 24.19 -1.78
C LEU A 996 19.71 24.36 -1.35
N PRO A 997 19.34 23.94 -0.12
CA PRO A 997 17.97 24.10 0.37
C PRO A 997 17.51 25.56 0.39
N GLY A 998 16.44 25.85 -0.35
CA GLY A 998 15.83 27.19 -0.45
C GLY A 998 14.63 27.38 0.47
N GLY A 999 13.99 26.29 0.90
CA GLY A 999 12.84 26.27 1.79
C GLY A 999 12.01 25.00 1.59
N TYR A 1000 10.76 25.05 2.03
CA TYR A 1000 9.79 23.98 1.83
C TYR A 1000 8.56 24.51 1.09
N GLY A 1001 7.85 23.63 0.39
CA GLY A 1001 6.57 23.93 -0.20
C GLY A 1001 5.49 24.23 0.85
N VAL A 1002 4.34 24.70 0.37
CA VAL A 1002 3.19 25.03 1.22
C VAL A 1002 2.30 23.79 1.35
N ARG A 1003 1.82 23.48 2.56
CA ARG A 1003 0.77 22.45 2.76
C ARG A 1003 -0.49 22.81 1.97
N ASP A 1004 -1.28 21.80 1.62
CA ASP A 1004 -2.53 21.94 0.83
C ASP A 1004 -2.27 22.50 -0.59
N SER A 1005 -1.05 22.31 -1.10
CA SER A 1005 -0.66 22.69 -2.44
C SER A 1005 -0.01 21.51 -3.14
N SER A 1006 0.04 21.55 -4.48
CA SER A 1006 0.70 20.50 -5.27
C SER A 1006 2.18 20.25 -4.92
N THR A 1007 2.85 21.20 -4.27
CA THR A 1007 4.24 21.00 -3.80
C THR A 1007 4.32 20.29 -2.46
N GLY A 1008 3.23 20.21 -1.69
CA GLY A 1008 3.23 19.70 -0.31
C GLY A 1008 4.24 20.41 0.58
N ALA A 1009 4.55 19.82 1.73
CA ALA A 1009 5.62 20.27 2.63
C ALA A 1009 7.03 19.81 2.18
N ASP A 1010 7.23 19.56 0.89
CA ASP A 1010 8.49 19.00 0.36
C ASP A 1010 9.61 20.04 0.30
N PRO A 1011 10.88 19.61 0.37
CA PRO A 1011 12.01 20.50 0.14
C PRO A 1011 11.97 21.13 -1.26
N ILE A 1012 12.33 22.41 -1.34
CA ILE A 1012 12.51 23.14 -2.60
C ILE A 1012 13.92 23.73 -2.62
N GLY A 1013 14.66 23.41 -3.68
CA GLY A 1013 16.03 23.88 -3.87
C GLY A 1013 16.12 25.30 -4.43
N LEU A 1014 17.26 25.92 -4.16
CA LEU A 1014 17.70 27.18 -4.74
C LEU A 1014 18.97 26.89 -5.56
N VAL A 1015 19.05 27.40 -6.80
CA VAL A 1015 20.17 27.03 -7.69
C VAL A 1015 21.00 28.25 -8.07
N LEU A 1016 22.32 28.14 -7.88
CA LEU A 1016 23.32 29.14 -8.22
C LEU A 1016 24.21 28.63 -9.36
N ILE A 1017 24.41 29.46 -10.38
CA ILE A 1017 25.31 29.19 -11.51
C ILE A 1017 26.49 30.16 -11.43
N GLY A 1018 27.70 29.60 -11.39
CA GLY A 1018 28.95 30.37 -11.33
C GLY A 1018 29.66 30.46 -12.68
N ALA A 1019 30.73 31.26 -12.76
CA ALA A 1019 31.63 31.25 -13.91
C ALA A 1019 32.46 29.96 -13.95
N ALA A 1020 32.91 29.55 -15.15
CA ALA A 1020 33.82 28.41 -15.30
C ALA A 1020 35.09 28.57 -14.46
N GLY A 1021 35.43 27.54 -13.66
CA GLY A 1021 36.53 27.57 -12.68
C GLY A 1021 36.24 28.40 -11.42
N GLY A 1022 35.00 28.86 -11.25
CA GLY A 1022 34.55 29.73 -10.15
C GLY A 1022 33.98 28.97 -8.94
N GLU A 1023 34.25 27.67 -8.78
CA GLU A 1023 33.68 26.84 -7.71
C GLU A 1023 33.92 27.44 -6.31
N ALA A 1024 35.10 28.01 -6.07
CA ALA A 1024 35.43 28.62 -4.78
C ALA A 1024 34.56 29.85 -4.45
N GLU A 1025 34.26 30.69 -5.43
CA GLU A 1025 33.37 31.85 -5.24
C GLU A 1025 31.91 31.38 -5.09
N LEU A 1026 31.48 30.42 -5.90
CA LEU A 1026 30.14 29.87 -5.88
C LEU A 1026 29.81 29.19 -4.54
N LEU A 1027 30.73 28.36 -4.02
CA LEU A 1027 30.61 27.73 -2.71
C LEU A 1027 30.60 28.77 -1.58
N ASN A 1028 31.38 29.85 -1.70
CA ASN A 1028 31.42 30.90 -0.68
C ASN A 1028 30.11 31.70 -0.63
N ASP A 1029 29.56 32.05 -1.79
CA ASP A 1029 28.26 32.73 -1.89
C ASP A 1029 27.13 31.84 -1.35
N ALA A 1030 27.13 30.55 -1.71
CA ALA A 1030 26.17 29.57 -1.20
C ALA A 1030 26.29 29.37 0.31
N TYR A 1031 27.52 29.30 0.84
CA TYR A 1031 27.76 29.16 2.28
C TYR A 1031 27.25 30.38 3.05
N ALA A 1032 27.51 31.59 2.57
CA ALA A 1032 26.97 32.80 3.19
C ALA A 1032 25.42 32.79 3.25
N PHE A 1033 24.78 32.34 2.17
CA PHE A 1033 23.32 32.17 2.15
C PHE A 1033 22.87 31.10 3.16
N GLU A 1034 23.46 29.91 3.13
CA GLU A 1034 23.14 28.78 4.00
C GLU A 1034 23.24 29.17 5.49
N GLN A 1035 24.34 29.82 5.89
CA GLN A 1035 24.56 30.22 7.28
C GLN A 1035 23.56 31.26 7.79
N SER A 1036 22.94 32.02 6.89
CA SER A 1036 21.89 33.00 7.20
C SER A 1036 20.49 32.37 7.20
N ALA A 1037 20.18 31.58 6.17
CA ALA A 1037 18.86 31.01 5.94
C ALA A 1037 18.57 29.82 6.85
N LYS A 1038 19.59 28.97 7.09
CA LYS A 1038 19.52 27.77 7.94
C LYS A 1038 18.29 26.91 7.69
N VAL A 1039 17.92 26.72 6.43
CA VAL A 1039 16.66 26.08 6.02
C VAL A 1039 16.47 24.69 6.65
N ARG A 1040 17.54 23.90 6.74
CA ARG A 1040 17.51 22.58 7.40
C ARG A 1040 17.39 22.68 8.94
N ASP A 1041 17.95 23.71 9.58
CA ASP A 1041 17.86 23.91 11.05
C ASP A 1041 16.54 24.57 11.53
N VAL A 1042 15.70 25.05 10.60
CA VAL A 1042 14.37 25.61 10.94
C VAL A 1042 13.23 24.67 10.57
N GLY A 1043 13.45 23.80 9.57
CA GLY A 1043 12.48 22.89 8.97
C GLY A 1043 11.16 23.57 8.53
N PRO A 1044 10.10 22.80 8.23
CA PRO A 1044 8.77 23.34 7.94
C PRO A 1044 8.16 24.13 9.13
N PRO A 1045 7.39 25.22 8.87
CA PRO A 1045 7.02 26.24 9.86
C PRO A 1045 6.11 25.87 11.05
N TYR A 1046 5.83 24.59 11.34
CA TYR A 1046 4.75 24.19 12.27
C TYR A 1046 5.13 23.04 13.25
N PHE A 1047 6.33 23.09 13.84
CA PHE A 1047 6.82 22.07 14.78
C PHE A 1047 6.24 22.14 16.19
N VAL A 1048 5.62 21.04 16.64
CA VAL A 1048 5.33 20.70 18.05
C VAL A 1048 5.11 19.19 18.17
N GLY A 1049 6.11 18.42 18.62
CA GLY A 1049 5.96 16.98 18.86
C GLY A 1049 7.18 16.33 19.52
N ALA A 1050 6.94 15.31 20.37
CA ALA A 1050 7.97 14.55 21.06
C ALA A 1050 8.50 13.41 20.18
N ALA A 1051 9.54 13.70 19.39
CA ALA A 1051 10.24 12.71 18.58
C ALA A 1051 11.38 12.05 19.37
N GLN A 1052 11.99 10.97 18.83
CA GLN A 1052 13.19 10.35 19.43
C GLN A 1052 14.30 11.38 19.70
N PHE A 1053 14.36 12.44 18.89
CA PHE A 1053 15.29 13.55 19.05
C PHE A 1053 14.54 14.89 19.11
N PRO A 1054 14.16 15.39 20.30
CA PRO A 1054 13.47 16.66 20.45
C PRO A 1054 14.29 17.86 19.94
N GLY A 1055 13.65 18.76 19.19
CA GLY A 1055 14.28 19.98 18.66
C GLY A 1055 15.13 19.80 17.41
N VAL A 1056 15.12 18.61 16.81
CA VAL A 1056 15.57 18.41 15.44
C VAL A 1056 14.49 18.97 14.51
N THR A 1057 14.92 19.56 13.40
CA THR A 1057 14.05 20.08 12.36
C THR A 1057 14.64 19.76 10.99
N GLY A 1058 13.80 19.73 9.95
CA GLY A 1058 14.22 19.67 8.56
C GLY A 1058 14.74 18.32 8.11
N ALA A 1059 14.54 17.27 8.93
CA ALA A 1059 14.78 15.90 8.53
C ALA A 1059 13.66 15.43 7.57
N PRO A 1060 13.95 14.66 6.51
CA PRO A 1060 12.90 14.13 5.63
C PRO A 1060 11.89 13.25 6.37
N SER A 1061 12.28 12.56 7.44
CA SER A 1061 11.34 11.82 8.28
C SER A 1061 10.29 12.69 8.96
N GLU A 1062 10.52 14.00 9.10
CA GLU A 1062 9.54 14.93 9.68
C GLU A 1062 8.53 15.45 8.65
N THR A 1063 8.83 15.39 7.35
CA THR A 1063 7.89 15.75 6.29
C THR A 1063 7.02 14.57 5.86
N ASN A 1064 7.48 13.33 6.11
CA ASN A 1064 6.74 12.10 5.81
C ASN A 1064 6.70 11.14 7.00
N GLN A 1065 6.19 11.64 8.11
CA GLN A 1065 6.17 10.98 9.42
C GLN A 1065 5.63 9.55 9.38
N SER A 1066 4.59 9.33 8.57
CA SER A 1066 3.91 8.04 8.49
C SER A 1066 4.76 6.92 7.89
N MET A 1067 5.69 7.24 6.99
CA MET A 1067 6.61 6.25 6.42
C MET A 1067 7.80 5.96 7.34
N TRP A 1068 8.20 6.93 8.17
CA TRP A 1068 9.45 6.86 8.95
C TRP A 1068 9.26 6.51 10.45
N ARG A 1069 8.03 6.56 10.96
CA ARG A 1069 7.75 6.36 12.40
C ARG A 1069 8.21 5.02 12.98
N CYS A 1070 8.42 4.00 12.16
CA CYS A 1070 8.89 2.68 12.61
C CYS A 1070 10.37 2.43 12.28
N VAL A 1071 11.08 3.45 11.79
CA VAL A 1071 12.52 3.42 11.54
C VAL A 1071 13.26 3.94 12.78
N GLU A 1072 13.66 3.02 13.65
CA GLU A 1072 14.44 3.36 14.85
C GLU A 1072 15.70 4.17 14.50
N GLY A 1073 15.93 5.29 15.20
CA GLY A 1073 17.03 6.21 14.93
C GLY A 1073 16.77 7.27 13.86
N SER A 1074 15.55 7.36 13.31
CA SER A 1074 15.09 8.54 12.55
C SER A 1074 14.82 9.74 13.46
N ALA A 1075 14.79 10.93 12.87
CA ALA A 1075 14.33 12.13 13.57
C ALA A 1075 12.89 11.94 14.07
N PHE A 1076 12.03 11.33 13.24
CA PHE A 1076 10.66 10.96 13.58
C PHE A 1076 10.48 9.44 13.77
N TYR A 1077 10.84 8.92 14.95
CA TYR A 1077 10.52 7.56 15.37
C TYR A 1077 9.42 7.59 16.43
N HIS A 1078 8.31 6.90 16.15
CA HIS A 1078 7.17 6.75 17.03
C HIS A 1078 6.49 5.38 16.80
N PRO A 1079 6.76 4.35 17.62
CA PRO A 1079 6.41 2.96 17.29
C PRO A 1079 4.95 2.57 17.55
N TYR A 1080 3.99 3.47 17.36
CA TYR A 1080 2.56 3.10 17.31
C TYR A 1080 2.16 2.86 15.84
N ALA A 1081 1.19 1.96 15.63
CA ALA A 1081 0.63 1.67 14.30
C ALA A 1081 1.71 1.35 13.24
N CYS A 1082 2.73 0.56 13.59
CA CYS A 1082 3.66 0.05 12.59
C CYS A 1082 2.95 -0.94 11.68
N ASN A 1083 3.19 -0.82 10.39
CA ASN A 1083 2.58 -1.68 9.38
C ASN A 1083 3.27 -3.05 9.37
N ALA A 1084 2.59 -4.05 8.80
CA ALA A 1084 3.09 -5.42 8.77
C ALA A 1084 4.47 -5.50 8.07
N GLY A 1085 5.48 -5.99 8.77
CA GLY A 1085 6.86 -6.16 8.28
C GLY A 1085 7.90 -5.11 8.75
N GLU A 1086 7.53 -4.05 9.47
CA GLU A 1086 8.48 -2.97 9.83
C GLU A 1086 9.47 -3.30 10.97
N ILE A 1087 9.17 -4.23 11.88
CA ILE A 1087 10.00 -4.54 13.08
C ILE A 1087 10.50 -6.00 13.07
N GLY A 1088 10.71 -6.58 11.88
CA GLY A 1088 11.24 -7.94 11.76
C GLY A 1088 10.37 -9.05 12.35
N THR A 1089 9.10 -8.76 12.62
CA THR A 1089 8.05 -9.74 12.92
C THR A 1089 6.93 -9.56 11.90
N ALA A 1090 6.34 -10.66 11.43
CA ALA A 1090 5.19 -10.63 10.53
C ALA A 1090 3.97 -9.95 11.16
N LEU A 1091 3.96 -9.83 12.48
CA LEU A 1091 2.93 -9.17 13.26
C LEU A 1091 3.32 -7.70 13.47
N ALA A 1092 2.51 -6.79 12.95
CA ALA A 1092 2.47 -5.43 13.49
C ALA A 1092 2.20 -5.56 14.99
N ALA A 1093 3.17 -5.22 15.84
CA ALA A 1093 2.89 -5.04 17.25
C ALA A 1093 1.95 -3.83 17.34
N GLY A 1094 0.64 -4.09 17.47
CA GLY A 1094 -0.29 -3.07 17.94
C GLY A 1094 0.24 -2.46 19.24
N PRO A 1095 -0.20 -1.25 19.62
CA PRO A 1095 0.29 -0.60 20.83
C PRO A 1095 0.25 -1.60 21.98
N VAL A 1096 1.44 -1.98 22.45
CA VAL A 1096 1.58 -2.79 23.66
C VAL A 1096 0.95 -1.93 24.73
N ALA A 1097 -0.23 -2.34 25.21
CA ALA A 1097 -0.81 -1.78 26.41
C ALA A 1097 0.33 -1.71 27.42
N THR A 1098 0.71 -0.50 27.81
CA THR A 1098 1.71 -0.31 28.86
C THR A 1098 1.24 -1.16 30.01
N ALA A 1099 2.05 -2.16 30.38
CA ALA A 1099 1.77 -2.95 31.57
C ALA A 1099 1.81 -1.97 32.74
N VAL A 1100 0.64 -1.47 33.13
CA VAL A 1100 0.44 -1.00 34.47
C VAL A 1100 0.65 -2.23 35.31
N GLU A 1101 1.68 -2.25 36.16
CA GLU A 1101 1.70 -3.17 37.29
C GLU A 1101 0.49 -2.82 38.16
N GLY A 1102 -0.62 -3.46 37.83
CA GLY A 1102 -1.88 -3.42 38.53
C GLY A 1102 -2.48 -4.81 38.38
N ASP A 1103 -2.94 -5.37 39.49
CA ASP A 1103 -3.58 -6.68 39.49
C ASP A 1103 -4.75 -6.69 38.50
N VAL A 1104 -4.58 -7.41 37.38
CA VAL A 1104 -5.56 -7.46 36.30
C VAL A 1104 -6.71 -8.36 36.75
N GLY A 1105 -7.84 -7.74 37.12
CA GLY A 1105 -9.12 -8.42 37.35
C GLY A 1105 -10.00 -8.33 36.10
N GLY A 1106 -9.87 -9.30 35.18
CA GLY A 1106 -10.84 -9.51 34.10
C GLY A 1106 -11.71 -10.74 34.39
N SER A 1107 -13.02 -10.65 34.16
CA SER A 1107 -13.90 -11.82 34.24
C SER A 1107 -13.83 -12.61 32.93
N VAL A 1108 -13.20 -13.78 32.97
CA VAL A 1108 -13.31 -14.80 31.91
C VAL A 1108 -14.64 -15.55 32.12
N PRO A 1109 -15.47 -15.78 31.07
CA PRO A 1109 -16.67 -16.61 31.20
C PRO A 1109 -16.35 -17.96 31.84
N ALA A 1110 -17.24 -18.45 32.69
CA ALA A 1110 -16.99 -19.68 33.42
C ALA A 1110 -16.92 -20.88 32.46
N THR A 1111 -15.77 -21.55 32.41
CA THR A 1111 -15.64 -22.84 31.72
C THR A 1111 -16.22 -23.92 32.61
N LEU A 1112 -17.29 -24.58 32.15
CA LEU A 1112 -17.90 -25.74 32.81
C LEU A 1112 -17.76 -26.98 31.91
N SER A 1113 -17.17 -28.06 32.43
CA SER A 1113 -17.08 -29.35 31.74
C SER A 1113 -17.38 -30.50 32.71
N LEU A 1114 -18.27 -31.40 32.28
CA LEU A 1114 -18.68 -32.60 33.01
C LEU A 1114 -18.46 -33.82 32.13
N THR A 1115 -17.59 -34.72 32.55
CA THR A 1115 -17.38 -36.01 31.87
C THR A 1115 -17.87 -37.14 32.77
N LEU A 1116 -18.85 -37.92 32.32
CA LEU A 1116 -19.36 -39.09 33.05
C LEU A 1116 -18.57 -40.36 32.71
N GLY A 1117 -18.37 -41.21 33.71
CA GLY A 1117 -17.81 -42.55 33.55
C GLY A 1117 -18.81 -43.54 32.96
N ALA A 1118 -18.42 -44.81 32.90
CA ALA A 1118 -19.27 -45.87 32.34
C ALA A 1118 -20.63 -45.97 33.06
N PRO A 1119 -21.74 -46.32 32.38
CA PRO A 1119 -23.04 -46.47 33.02
C PRO A 1119 -23.01 -47.43 34.22
N ALA A 1120 -23.60 -47.01 35.35
CA ALA A 1120 -23.70 -47.85 36.54
C ALA A 1120 -24.68 -49.02 36.32
N SER A 1121 -24.34 -50.21 36.81
CA SER A 1121 -25.17 -51.40 36.69
C SER A 1121 -25.41 -52.02 38.07
N PHE A 1122 -26.67 -52.29 38.41
CA PHE A 1122 -27.02 -53.06 39.59
C PHE A 1122 -26.76 -54.55 39.37
N GLY A 1123 -26.43 -55.27 40.44
CA GLY A 1123 -26.49 -56.73 40.43
C GLY A 1123 -27.92 -57.26 40.28
N ALA A 1124 -28.06 -58.57 40.06
CA ALA A 1124 -29.38 -59.20 39.87
C ALA A 1124 -30.31 -58.98 41.07
N PHE A 1125 -31.53 -58.49 40.81
CA PHE A 1125 -32.57 -58.37 41.82
C PHE A 1125 -33.13 -59.76 42.19
N THR A 1126 -33.22 -60.03 43.49
CA THR A 1126 -33.66 -61.32 44.05
C THR A 1126 -35.15 -61.26 44.43
N PRO A 1127 -36.04 -62.05 43.80
CA PRO A 1127 -37.46 -62.07 44.15
C PRO A 1127 -37.70 -62.60 45.58
N GLY A 1128 -38.71 -62.09 46.27
CA GLY A 1128 -39.15 -62.60 47.57
C GLY A 1128 -38.36 -62.11 48.79
N ILE A 1129 -37.35 -61.25 48.60
CA ILE A 1129 -36.49 -60.74 49.67
C ILE A 1129 -36.43 -59.22 49.59
N ALA A 1130 -36.75 -58.54 50.71
CA ALA A 1130 -36.56 -57.10 50.81
C ALA A 1130 -35.07 -56.77 50.85
N LYS A 1131 -34.58 -55.97 49.89
CA LYS A 1131 -33.16 -55.62 49.78
C LYS A 1131 -32.95 -54.28 49.08
N ASP A 1132 -31.97 -53.53 49.57
CA ASP A 1132 -31.42 -52.35 48.90
C ASP A 1132 -30.26 -52.75 47.99
N TYR A 1133 -30.33 -52.33 46.74
CA TYR A 1133 -29.28 -52.51 45.75
C TYR A 1133 -28.60 -51.18 45.50
N THR A 1134 -27.28 -51.21 45.38
CA THR A 1134 -26.47 -50.02 45.08
C THR A 1134 -25.60 -50.26 43.87
N ALA A 1135 -25.44 -49.24 43.04
CA ALA A 1135 -24.49 -49.19 41.94
C ALA A 1135 -23.84 -47.80 41.91
N SER A 1136 -22.66 -47.65 41.31
CA SER A 1136 -22.01 -46.34 41.23
C SER A 1136 -21.28 -46.13 39.92
N THR A 1137 -21.13 -44.88 39.52
CA THR A 1137 -20.21 -44.43 38.47
C THR A 1137 -19.43 -43.21 38.96
N THR A 1138 -18.43 -42.80 38.18
CA THR A 1138 -17.65 -41.59 38.42
C THR A 1138 -18.07 -40.48 37.47
N ALA A 1139 -17.87 -39.24 37.87
CA ALA A 1139 -17.90 -38.07 37.01
C ALA A 1139 -16.65 -37.24 37.28
N ASN A 1140 -16.15 -36.54 36.27
CA ASN A 1140 -15.04 -35.62 36.39
C ASN A 1140 -15.55 -34.21 36.11
N VAL A 1141 -15.31 -33.28 37.03
CA VAL A 1141 -15.79 -31.90 36.96
C VAL A 1141 -14.62 -30.93 36.78
N ILE A 1142 -14.73 -30.07 35.77
CA ILE A 1142 -13.87 -28.90 35.57
C ILE A 1142 -14.78 -27.68 35.60
N SER A 1143 -14.47 -26.72 36.48
CA SER A 1143 -15.19 -25.46 36.60
C SER A 1143 -14.22 -24.33 36.90
N THR A 1144 -14.25 -23.25 36.12
CA THR A 1144 -13.60 -21.99 36.52
C THR A 1144 -14.54 -21.08 37.33
N ALA A 1145 -15.82 -21.41 37.46
CA ALA A 1145 -16.77 -20.71 38.34
C ALA A 1145 -16.52 -21.02 39.82
N GLY A 1146 -16.72 -20.00 40.67
CA GLY A 1146 -16.64 -20.09 42.13
C GLY A 1146 -17.91 -20.62 42.82
N ASP A 1147 -18.93 -21.01 42.07
CA ASP A 1147 -20.27 -21.38 42.58
C ASP A 1147 -20.93 -22.53 41.78
N ALA A 1148 -20.14 -23.38 41.12
CA ALA A 1148 -20.69 -24.46 40.29
C ALA A 1148 -21.52 -25.47 41.09
N ALA A 1149 -22.59 -25.98 40.49
CA ALA A 1149 -23.51 -26.97 41.05
C ALA A 1149 -23.79 -28.09 40.05
N LEU A 1150 -23.68 -29.34 40.50
CA LEU A 1150 -24.02 -30.54 39.75
C LEU A 1150 -25.39 -31.07 40.21
N THR A 1151 -26.31 -31.20 39.25
CA THR A 1151 -27.68 -31.67 39.49
C THR A 1151 -28.03 -32.83 38.58
N VAL A 1152 -29.08 -33.58 38.92
CA VAL A 1152 -29.64 -34.67 38.10
C VAL A 1152 -31.12 -34.44 37.90
N SER A 1153 -31.63 -34.76 36.71
CA SER A 1153 -33.07 -34.86 36.43
C SER A 1153 -33.77 -35.80 37.39
N ASP A 1154 -35.07 -35.62 37.63
CA ASP A 1154 -35.87 -36.52 38.50
C ASP A 1154 -35.62 -38.01 38.16
N PRO A 1155 -35.04 -38.78 39.10
CA PRO A 1155 -34.66 -40.16 38.84
C PRO A 1155 -35.81 -41.11 38.50
N GLY A 1156 -37.04 -40.81 38.92
CA GLY A 1156 -38.21 -41.66 38.69
C GLY A 1156 -38.00 -43.11 39.14
N HIS A 1157 -38.44 -44.08 38.33
CA HIS A 1157 -38.36 -45.52 38.64
C HIS A 1157 -37.58 -46.28 37.56
N LEU A 1158 -36.90 -47.35 37.94
CA LEU A 1158 -36.33 -48.32 37.00
C LEU A 1158 -37.43 -49.06 36.24
N MET A 1159 -37.28 -49.17 34.91
CA MET A 1159 -38.30 -49.70 34.02
C MET A 1159 -37.82 -50.97 33.29
N ASN A 1160 -38.66 -52.00 33.22
CA ASN A 1160 -38.49 -53.17 32.35
C ASN A 1160 -39.67 -53.19 31.36
N GLY A 1161 -39.45 -52.65 30.16
CA GLY A 1161 -40.52 -52.33 29.22
C GLY A 1161 -41.49 -51.29 29.81
N THR A 1162 -42.79 -51.60 29.84
CA THR A 1162 -43.81 -50.73 30.44
C THR A 1162 -43.98 -50.92 31.96
N PHE A 1163 -43.19 -51.80 32.58
CA PHE A 1163 -43.30 -52.11 34.02
C PHE A 1163 -42.27 -51.34 34.84
N SER A 1164 -42.72 -50.57 35.83
CA SER A 1164 -41.89 -49.81 36.77
C SER A 1164 -41.74 -50.53 38.10
N LEU A 1165 -40.56 -50.47 38.73
CA LEU A 1165 -40.43 -50.88 40.13
C LEU A 1165 -41.22 -49.94 41.06
N PRO A 1166 -41.83 -50.45 42.16
CA PRO A 1166 -42.63 -49.63 43.06
C PRO A 1166 -41.84 -48.53 43.78
N SER A 1167 -40.60 -48.81 44.21
CA SER A 1167 -39.73 -47.81 44.83
C SER A 1167 -38.97 -47.00 43.77
N PRO A 1168 -38.83 -45.67 43.96
CA PRO A 1168 -38.08 -44.84 43.03
C PRO A 1168 -36.58 -45.17 43.09
N LEU A 1169 -35.90 -44.88 41.99
CA LEU A 1169 -34.45 -44.86 41.92
C LEU A 1169 -33.95 -43.67 42.73
N THR A 1170 -32.92 -43.86 43.54
CA THR A 1170 -32.28 -42.79 44.30
C THR A 1170 -30.90 -42.50 43.72
N VAL A 1171 -30.51 -41.23 43.69
CA VAL A 1171 -29.20 -40.77 43.19
C VAL A 1171 -28.57 -39.88 44.26
N ALA A 1172 -27.33 -40.16 44.60
CA ALA A 1172 -26.55 -39.39 45.55
C ALA A 1172 -25.17 -39.06 44.97
N PHE A 1173 -24.71 -37.84 45.18
CA PHE A 1173 -23.39 -37.39 44.79
C PHE A 1173 -22.45 -37.36 45.99
N SER A 1174 -21.20 -37.78 45.82
CA SER A 1174 -20.16 -37.55 46.85
C SER A 1174 -19.87 -36.06 47.03
N LYS A 1175 -20.14 -35.26 46.01
CA LYS A 1175 -20.02 -33.80 46.00
C LYS A 1175 -20.91 -33.23 44.89
N SER A 1176 -21.71 -32.22 45.19
CA SER A 1176 -22.67 -31.61 44.25
C SER A 1176 -22.53 -30.10 44.10
N SER A 1177 -21.61 -29.46 44.82
CA SER A 1177 -21.36 -28.03 44.73
C SER A 1177 -19.89 -27.68 44.99
N TRP A 1178 -19.46 -26.57 44.40
CA TRP A 1178 -18.10 -26.03 44.50
C TRP A 1178 -18.17 -24.55 44.82
N SER A 1179 -17.37 -24.11 45.80
CA SER A 1179 -17.26 -22.71 46.22
C SER A 1179 -15.97 -22.03 45.71
N ALA A 1180 -15.29 -22.66 44.76
CA ALA A 1180 -14.04 -22.22 44.15
C ALA A 1180 -13.79 -22.98 42.83
N PRO A 1181 -12.97 -22.44 41.91
CA PRO A 1181 -12.55 -23.15 40.71
C PRO A 1181 -11.98 -24.54 41.01
N VAL A 1182 -12.29 -25.51 40.16
CA VAL A 1182 -11.79 -26.88 40.25
C VAL A 1182 -11.38 -27.42 38.90
N SER A 1183 -10.33 -28.25 38.89
CA SER A 1183 -9.86 -28.94 37.70
C SER A 1183 -9.76 -30.43 38.01
N ASN A 1184 -10.42 -31.24 37.19
CA ASN A 1184 -10.44 -32.70 37.28
C ASN A 1184 -10.87 -33.23 38.66
N ASP A 1185 -11.90 -32.62 39.27
CA ASP A 1185 -12.40 -33.08 40.58
C ASP A 1185 -13.32 -34.30 40.38
N PRO A 1186 -12.95 -35.48 40.91
CA PRO A 1186 -13.74 -36.69 40.74
C PRO A 1186 -14.94 -36.71 41.69
N VAL A 1187 -16.14 -36.91 41.14
CA VAL A 1187 -17.39 -37.12 41.88
C VAL A 1187 -17.84 -38.56 41.71
N THR A 1188 -18.14 -39.24 42.81
CA THR A 1188 -18.81 -40.54 42.77
C THR A 1188 -20.32 -40.32 42.77
N ILE A 1189 -21.00 -40.87 41.77
CA ILE A 1189 -22.46 -40.88 41.67
C ILE A 1189 -22.93 -42.26 42.10
N THR A 1190 -23.69 -42.33 43.20
CA THR A 1190 -24.24 -43.58 43.74
C THR A 1190 -25.73 -43.66 43.45
N PHE A 1191 -26.15 -44.79 42.90
CA PHE A 1191 -27.53 -45.12 42.60
C PHE A 1191 -28.03 -46.16 43.60
N GLY A 1192 -29.22 -45.96 44.15
CA GLY A 1192 -29.86 -46.89 45.08
C GLY A 1192 -31.24 -47.31 44.58
N GLN A 1193 -31.53 -48.61 44.60
CA GLN A 1193 -32.85 -49.17 44.30
C GLN A 1193 -33.27 -50.10 45.42
N HIS A 1194 -34.37 -49.76 46.11
CA HIS A 1194 -35.04 -50.69 47.03
C HIS A 1194 -35.94 -51.65 46.24
N VAL A 1195 -35.95 -52.92 46.62
CA VAL A 1195 -36.94 -53.90 46.18
C VAL A 1195 -37.51 -54.58 47.42
N GLY A 1196 -38.81 -54.45 47.64
CA GLY A 1196 -39.51 -55.08 48.76
C GLY A 1196 -39.70 -56.59 48.60
N ALA A 1197 -39.90 -57.30 49.70
CA ALA A 1197 -40.06 -58.76 49.69
C ALA A 1197 -41.30 -59.23 48.88
N THR A 1198 -42.28 -58.35 48.71
CA THR A 1198 -43.52 -58.61 47.95
C THR A 1198 -43.55 -57.91 46.59
N ASP A 1199 -42.48 -57.22 46.21
CA ASP A 1199 -42.45 -56.49 44.93
C ASP A 1199 -42.34 -57.47 43.76
N ALA A 1200 -43.19 -57.28 42.76
CA ALA A 1200 -43.14 -58.10 41.55
C ALA A 1200 -41.90 -57.75 40.72
N LEU A 1201 -41.11 -58.75 40.35
CA LEU A 1201 -39.97 -58.63 39.44
C LEU A 1201 -40.23 -59.38 38.14
N ARG A 1202 -39.85 -58.79 37.00
CA ARG A 1202 -39.92 -59.39 35.66
C ARG A 1202 -38.53 -59.87 35.23
N THR A 1203 -38.49 -60.97 34.49
CA THR A 1203 -37.28 -61.42 33.82
C THR A 1203 -36.87 -60.42 32.73
N GLY A 1204 -35.61 -60.00 32.70
CA GLY A 1204 -35.08 -59.04 31.72
C GLY A 1204 -34.35 -57.87 32.39
N ALA A 1205 -33.87 -56.92 31.58
CA ALA A 1205 -33.14 -55.76 32.06
C ALA A 1205 -34.09 -54.63 32.50
N TYR A 1206 -33.76 -54.01 33.62
CA TYR A 1206 -34.37 -52.75 34.06
C TYR A 1206 -33.42 -51.60 33.71
N SER A 1207 -33.94 -50.51 33.13
CA SER A 1207 -33.14 -49.35 32.76
C SER A 1207 -33.86 -48.02 33.03
N LYS A 1208 -33.07 -46.96 33.20
CA LYS A 1208 -33.52 -45.57 33.29
C LYS A 1208 -32.40 -44.66 32.80
N THR A 1209 -32.73 -43.72 31.91
CA THR A 1209 -31.81 -42.66 31.46
C THR A 1209 -31.97 -41.44 32.37
N LEU A 1210 -30.85 -40.85 32.77
CA LEU A 1210 -30.79 -39.67 33.63
C LEU A 1210 -29.92 -38.60 32.96
N THR A 1211 -30.33 -37.34 33.09
CA THR A 1211 -29.56 -36.19 32.61
C THR A 1211 -28.88 -35.53 33.80
N PHE A 1212 -27.57 -35.32 33.69
CA PHE A 1212 -26.77 -34.60 34.69
C PHE A 1212 -26.38 -33.23 34.13
N THR A 1213 -26.54 -32.18 34.94
CA THR A 1213 -26.28 -30.80 34.53
C THR A 1213 -25.31 -30.16 35.50
N LEU A 1214 -24.21 -29.62 34.98
CA LEU A 1214 -23.30 -28.74 35.70
C LEU A 1214 -23.63 -27.28 35.33
N SER A 1215 -23.90 -26.44 36.32
CA SER A 1215 -24.35 -25.06 36.13
C SER A 1215 -23.71 -24.09 37.12
N THR A 1216 -23.67 -22.80 36.81
CA THR A 1216 -23.26 -21.70 37.70
C THR A 1216 -24.37 -20.65 37.76
N THR A 1217 -24.45 -19.86 38.84
CA THR A 1217 -25.34 -18.68 38.92
C THR A 1217 -24.67 -17.40 38.41
N THR A 1218 -23.38 -17.46 38.08
CA THR A 1218 -22.56 -16.35 37.61
C THR A 1218 -21.82 -16.76 36.31
N PRO A 1219 -22.56 -16.90 35.18
CA PRO A 1219 -22.04 -17.47 33.93
C PRO A 1219 -20.91 -16.66 33.27
#